data_AF-A0A2D8C814-F1
#
_entry.id   AF-A0A2D8C814-F1
#
_cell.length_a   1.000
_cell.length_b   1.000
_cell.length_c   1.000
_cell.angle_alpha   90.00
_cell.angle_beta   90.00
_cell.angle_gamma   90.00
#
_symmetry.space_group_name_H-M   'P 1'
#
loop_
_entity.id
_entity.type
_entity.pdbx_description
1 polymer ?
#
loop_
_entity_poly.entity_id
_entity_poly.type
_entity_poly.pdbx_seq_one_letter_code
_entity_poly.pdbx_strand_id
1 'polypeptide(L)'
;MKKGIFLFFLIFVSTHFLGMEKAWGQCGPCTITFSGNGNPTPNRNIQDGDVVCILGNRSSRINLRNRDDLTICIANGVIYSNDFANLNGDDITINNYGQFGDPGTNRDLRIRESQVLNNFGSVFFRNVTNEGLINSSSGTLTVERDLENDEGILNLGNTSVGGDFINNNLVTLAGSLTVEDDLDNDDNDAIIRPLNTNQCNTISVGGDIDTDDGRITGNNLTGPFKAPLLVNKSPDDGNLTGGAIVDPSLDCSDTNGPPSGGCWQYIDDGTVSGIVIIEFFDDCVWEAPTGLLEFEVLVVGGGGGGGADAGGGGGAGGLVHARALVSEIESEGLPVNSSFNIDIGPGGDGSTTDEDPGQDGSSTTFDLGGIYEVIAAGGGGGGSSDSEGANDGFDSSISSTTGFSVVGGNLFGSSGGGAGNDGNNGDRGQGGTDGNRGGRGDENAGGGGGGVEGDGQNADEEEGGNGGGGIQIMIFDDRIYAAGGGGGGVDSGGTGGSSVGGDGGEEDEDGEDGLTPGSGGGGGGEDANGGVGADGVVIVRYEIARILPVEFLSFQSTYHLAKRTGLLEWSTSKEWENSHFEIERAINTVKEWETIGRVEGQGYSQSPVSYSFEDTQLPAAGGMVYYRIKQVDFDGKSSYSVTRSVRVNPVASNLSWVAYPVPSQVGTAIQLELLNPEAYHDELIGVTVSSVTGVAETFLFRNPNELQESMAQKLAQMPRGLYLVNISWGEKSQQVKLLIQ
;
A
#
# COMPACT_ATOMS: atom_id res chain seq x y z
N MET A 1 54.31 -44.16 -1.93
CA MET A 1 54.91 -43.16 -2.85
C MET A 1 54.82 -43.68 -4.29
N LYS A 2 53.78 -43.29 -5.04
CA LYS A 2 53.68 -43.41 -6.51
C LYS A 2 52.50 -42.54 -6.99
N LYS A 3 52.55 -42.07 -8.24
CA LYS A 3 51.56 -41.16 -8.83
C LYS A 3 50.30 -41.90 -9.28
N GLY A 4 49.17 -41.20 -9.31
CA GLY A 4 47.96 -41.56 -10.06
C GLY A 4 47.39 -40.28 -10.69
N ILE A 5 47.17 -40.30 -12.01
CA ILE A 5 46.57 -39.20 -12.76
C ILE A 5 45.05 -39.40 -12.74
N PHE A 6 44.29 -38.35 -12.43
CA PHE A 6 42.85 -38.32 -12.69
C PHE A 6 42.59 -37.66 -14.04
N LEU A 7 41.74 -38.29 -14.85
CA LEU A 7 41.42 -37.86 -16.21
C LEU A 7 40.06 -37.17 -16.19
N PHE A 8 39.96 -36.00 -16.83
CA PHE A 8 38.68 -35.34 -17.07
C PHE A 8 37.80 -36.22 -17.97
N PHE A 9 36.51 -36.27 -17.68
CA PHE A 9 35.50 -36.87 -18.56
C PHE A 9 34.31 -35.92 -18.65
N LEU A 10 34.08 -35.37 -19.85
CA LEU A 10 32.85 -34.63 -20.12
C LEU A 10 31.66 -35.59 -20.07
N ILE A 11 30.58 -35.16 -19.42
CA ILE A 11 29.25 -35.74 -19.59
C ILE A 11 28.35 -34.60 -20.08
N PHE A 12 27.98 -34.66 -21.36
CA PHE A 12 26.88 -33.84 -21.88
C PHE A 12 25.58 -34.28 -21.18
N VAL A 13 24.98 -33.38 -20.40
CA VAL A 13 23.60 -33.55 -19.92
C VAL A 13 22.68 -32.90 -20.95
N SER A 14 21.73 -33.67 -21.49
CA SER A 14 20.83 -33.20 -22.54
C SER A 14 19.79 -32.20 -22.01
N THR A 15 19.68 -31.06 -22.70
CA THR A 15 18.72 -29.97 -22.45
C THR A 15 17.27 -30.40 -22.68
N HIS A 16 16.64 -31.05 -21.69
CA HIS A 16 15.24 -31.52 -21.78
C HIS A 16 14.45 -31.50 -20.45
N PHE A 17 14.92 -30.78 -19.41
CA PHE A 17 14.29 -30.80 -18.08
C PHE A 17 13.90 -29.44 -17.48
N LEU A 18 14.22 -28.31 -18.14
CA LEU A 18 13.93 -26.94 -17.64
C LEU A 18 12.48 -26.46 -17.89
N GLY A 19 11.59 -27.32 -18.40
CA GLY A 19 10.24 -26.94 -18.80
C GLY A 19 9.15 -27.04 -17.73
N MET A 20 9.42 -27.64 -16.56
CA MET A 20 8.36 -27.97 -15.57
C MET A 20 8.44 -27.23 -14.23
N GLU A 21 9.58 -26.60 -13.90
CA GLU A 21 9.70 -25.88 -12.61
C GLU A 21 9.02 -24.50 -12.63
N LYS A 22 8.95 -23.82 -13.79
CA LYS A 22 8.36 -22.48 -13.90
C LYS A 22 6.85 -22.42 -13.64
N ALA A 23 6.14 -23.55 -13.70
CA ALA A 23 4.69 -23.62 -13.49
C ALA A 23 4.26 -23.65 -12.01
N TRP A 24 5.18 -23.87 -11.06
CA TRP A 24 4.85 -24.02 -9.64
C TRP A 24 4.83 -22.70 -8.85
N GLY A 25 5.39 -21.62 -9.41
CA GLY A 25 5.46 -20.32 -8.70
C GLY A 25 4.12 -19.58 -8.61
N GLN A 26 3.27 -19.67 -9.64
CA GLN A 26 2.07 -18.83 -9.75
C GLN A 26 0.85 -19.37 -8.98
N CYS A 27 0.71 -20.70 -8.86
CA CYS A 27 -0.46 -21.31 -8.20
C CYS A 27 -0.31 -21.51 -6.68
N GLY A 28 0.81 -21.12 -6.08
CA GLY A 28 1.04 -21.29 -4.64
C GLY A 28 1.04 -22.76 -4.17
N PRO A 29 0.82 -23.01 -2.86
CA PRO A 29 0.81 -24.35 -2.29
C PRO A 29 -0.51 -25.08 -2.57
N CYS A 30 -0.46 -26.09 -3.44
CA CYS A 30 -1.62 -26.88 -3.87
C CYS A 30 -1.97 -28.06 -2.94
N THR A 31 -3.20 -28.13 -2.42
CA THR A 31 -3.71 -29.33 -1.72
C THR A 31 -3.99 -30.48 -2.70
N ILE A 32 -4.51 -30.16 -3.89
CA ILE A 32 -4.80 -31.09 -4.98
C ILE A 32 -4.15 -30.59 -6.27
N THR A 33 -3.55 -31.52 -7.02
CA THR A 33 -2.80 -31.18 -8.26
C THR A 33 -3.18 -32.11 -9.42
N PHE A 34 -3.49 -31.50 -10.57
CA PHE A 34 -3.78 -32.17 -11.84
C PHE A 34 -2.74 -31.78 -12.90
N SER A 35 -1.59 -32.45 -12.91
CA SER A 35 -0.43 -32.15 -13.78
C SER A 35 -0.30 -33.03 -15.04
N GLY A 36 -1.27 -33.91 -15.29
CA GLY A 36 -1.25 -34.84 -16.43
C GLY A 36 -2.28 -34.49 -17.50
N ASN A 37 -1.82 -34.31 -18.74
CA ASN A 37 -2.67 -34.03 -19.89
C ASN A 37 -3.64 -35.19 -20.17
N GLY A 38 -4.93 -34.88 -20.40
CA GLY A 38 -5.96 -35.89 -20.69
C GLY A 38 -6.62 -36.54 -19.44
N ASN A 39 -7.12 -37.76 -19.60
CA ASN A 39 -8.04 -38.47 -18.69
C ASN A 39 -7.87 -40.00 -18.88
N PRO A 40 -8.15 -40.93 -17.93
CA PRO A 40 -8.91 -40.86 -16.65
C PRO A 40 -8.09 -41.42 -15.44
N THR A 41 -8.52 -41.81 -14.22
CA THR A 41 -9.68 -41.72 -13.27
C THR A 41 -9.20 -42.33 -11.91
N PRO A 42 -9.91 -42.24 -10.76
CA PRO A 42 -11.12 -41.48 -10.43
C PRO A 42 -10.88 -40.45 -9.30
N ASN A 43 -11.96 -39.88 -8.73
CA ASN A 43 -12.00 -38.98 -7.56
C ASN A 43 -10.75 -39.00 -6.66
N ARG A 44 -9.94 -37.94 -6.73
CA ARG A 44 -9.50 -37.31 -5.48
C ARG A 44 -10.76 -36.71 -4.86
N ASN A 45 -10.99 -36.96 -3.57
CA ASN A 45 -12.09 -36.33 -2.86
C ASN A 45 -11.69 -34.89 -2.58
N ILE A 46 -12.00 -33.98 -3.51
CA ILE A 46 -11.99 -32.55 -3.26
C ILE A 46 -12.95 -32.32 -2.08
N GLN A 47 -12.45 -31.74 -1.01
CA GLN A 47 -13.20 -31.30 0.18
C GLN A 47 -13.34 -29.79 0.16
N ASP A 48 -14.10 -29.29 1.11
CA ASP A 48 -14.30 -27.86 1.35
C ASP A 48 -13.00 -27.33 1.99
N GLY A 49 -12.47 -26.18 1.55
CA GLY A 49 -11.14 -25.68 1.90
C GLY A 49 -9.96 -26.17 1.02
N ASP A 50 -10.20 -26.85 -0.11
CA ASP A 50 -9.12 -27.39 -0.98
C ASP A 50 -8.57 -26.37 -1.99
N VAL A 51 -7.24 -26.26 -2.07
CA VAL A 51 -6.54 -25.58 -3.18
C VAL A 51 -6.30 -26.56 -4.33
N VAL A 52 -6.99 -26.34 -5.45
CA VAL A 52 -7.04 -27.25 -6.62
C VAL A 52 -6.28 -26.65 -7.81
N CYS A 53 -5.04 -27.11 -8.01
CA CYS A 53 -4.17 -26.65 -9.11
C CYS A 53 -4.26 -27.53 -10.35
N ILE A 54 -4.50 -26.92 -11.52
CA ILE A 54 -4.52 -27.53 -12.84
C ILE A 54 -3.24 -27.11 -13.57
N LEU A 55 -2.29 -28.05 -13.66
CA LEU A 55 -0.92 -27.85 -14.18
C LEU A 55 -0.69 -28.61 -15.50
N GLY A 56 -1.75 -28.93 -16.26
CA GLY A 56 -1.67 -29.66 -17.52
C GLY A 56 -3.01 -29.77 -18.25
N ASN A 57 -2.97 -29.77 -19.59
CA ASN A 57 -4.12 -29.51 -20.47
C ASN A 57 -5.23 -30.56 -20.31
N ARG A 58 -6.46 -30.10 -20.06
CA ARG A 58 -7.55 -30.94 -19.55
C ARG A 58 -8.92 -30.47 -20.03
N SER A 59 -9.59 -31.30 -20.84
CA SER A 59 -10.98 -31.11 -21.28
C SER A 59 -12.00 -31.94 -20.47
N SER A 60 -11.55 -32.67 -19.44
CA SER A 60 -12.39 -33.54 -18.61
C SER A 60 -12.96 -32.83 -17.38
N ARG A 61 -14.25 -33.01 -17.10
CA ARG A 61 -14.91 -32.53 -15.87
C ARG A 61 -14.18 -32.97 -14.60
N ILE A 62 -13.78 -31.98 -13.78
CA ILE A 62 -13.48 -32.15 -12.36
C ILE A 62 -14.82 -32.10 -11.60
N ASN A 63 -14.98 -32.87 -10.53
CA ASN A 63 -16.22 -32.89 -9.74
C ASN A 63 -16.13 -31.92 -8.56
N LEU A 64 -16.70 -30.73 -8.73
CA LEU A 64 -16.72 -29.62 -7.77
C LEU A 64 -18.13 -29.37 -7.19
N ARG A 65 -19.05 -30.34 -7.33
CA ARG A 65 -20.44 -30.20 -6.91
C ARG A 65 -20.57 -30.14 -5.40
N ASN A 66 -21.28 -29.12 -4.92
CA ASN A 66 -21.53 -28.87 -3.50
C ASN A 66 -20.21 -28.88 -2.73
N ARG A 67 -19.31 -27.98 -3.13
CA ARG A 67 -18.00 -27.76 -2.53
C ARG A 67 -17.75 -26.29 -2.37
N ASP A 68 -17.50 -25.93 -1.12
CA ASP A 68 -17.46 -24.56 -0.64
C ASP A 68 -16.03 -24.22 -0.19
N ASP A 69 -15.67 -22.94 -0.06
CA ASP A 69 -14.30 -22.50 0.32
C ASP A 69 -13.23 -23.14 -0.59
N LEU A 70 -13.35 -22.94 -1.91
CA LEU A 70 -12.43 -23.54 -2.89
C LEU A 70 -11.55 -22.50 -3.56
N THR A 71 -10.24 -22.74 -3.61
CA THR A 71 -9.32 -22.00 -4.48
C THR A 71 -8.89 -22.87 -5.65
N ILE A 72 -9.23 -22.50 -6.89
CA ILE A 72 -8.88 -23.24 -8.11
C ILE A 72 -7.84 -22.42 -8.88
N CYS A 73 -6.69 -23.01 -9.21
CA CYS A 73 -5.68 -22.35 -10.04
C CYS A 73 -5.49 -23.06 -11.40
N ILE A 74 -5.45 -22.30 -12.48
CA ILE A 74 -5.09 -22.76 -13.83
C ILE A 74 -3.75 -22.08 -14.18
N ALA A 75 -2.68 -22.86 -14.31
CA ALA A 75 -1.34 -22.31 -14.52
C ALA A 75 -1.12 -21.78 -15.95
N ASN A 76 -0.13 -20.90 -16.12
CA ASN A 76 0.25 -20.39 -17.43
C ASN A 76 0.67 -21.53 -18.39
N GLY A 77 0.25 -21.40 -19.65
CA GLY A 77 0.41 -22.43 -20.69
C GLY A 77 -0.56 -23.61 -20.59
N VAL A 78 -1.45 -23.66 -19.58
CA VAL A 78 -2.45 -24.71 -19.42
C VAL A 78 -3.77 -24.34 -20.09
N ILE A 79 -4.34 -25.26 -20.85
CA ILE A 79 -5.70 -25.16 -21.41
C ILE A 79 -6.67 -26.05 -20.61
N TYR A 80 -7.68 -25.45 -19.99
CA TYR A 80 -8.76 -26.14 -19.27
C TYR A 80 -10.11 -25.97 -20.00
N SER A 81 -10.28 -26.71 -21.09
CA SER A 81 -11.42 -26.71 -22.02
C SER A 81 -12.74 -27.27 -21.44
N ASN A 82 -13.08 -27.03 -20.16
CA ASN A 82 -14.24 -27.66 -19.52
C ASN A 82 -15.15 -26.71 -18.73
N ASP A 83 -16.46 -26.94 -18.86
CA ASP A 83 -17.51 -26.23 -18.14
C ASP A 83 -17.45 -26.38 -16.62
N PHE A 84 -17.54 -25.25 -15.93
CA PHE A 84 -17.85 -25.18 -14.50
C PHE A 84 -19.38 -25.24 -14.23
N ALA A 85 -20.16 -25.88 -15.11
CA ALA A 85 -21.59 -26.21 -14.92
C ALA A 85 -21.89 -27.21 -13.77
N ASN A 86 -20.93 -27.37 -12.85
CA ASN A 86 -20.94 -28.19 -11.63
C ASN A 86 -20.37 -27.41 -10.42
N LEU A 87 -19.99 -26.14 -10.59
CA LEU A 87 -19.34 -25.29 -9.58
C LEU A 87 -20.44 -24.50 -8.87
N ASN A 88 -21.11 -25.18 -7.95
CA ASN A 88 -22.39 -24.76 -7.37
C ASN A 88 -22.39 -24.71 -5.83
N GLY A 89 -21.20 -24.72 -5.22
CA GLY A 89 -20.99 -24.35 -3.82
C GLY A 89 -20.59 -22.88 -3.69
N ASP A 90 -20.41 -22.45 -2.46
CA ASP A 90 -20.16 -21.05 -2.08
C ASP A 90 -18.68 -20.75 -1.82
N ASP A 91 -18.29 -19.48 -1.77
CA ASP A 91 -16.93 -19.03 -1.44
C ASP A 91 -15.84 -19.64 -2.35
N ILE A 92 -16.04 -19.57 -3.68
CA ILE A 92 -15.14 -20.19 -4.68
C ILE A 92 -14.33 -19.15 -5.44
N THR A 93 -13.01 -19.16 -5.27
CA THR A 93 -12.05 -18.34 -6.03
C THR A 93 -11.40 -19.14 -7.16
N ILE A 94 -11.36 -18.58 -8.37
CA ILE A 94 -10.72 -19.15 -9.56
C ILE A 94 -9.62 -18.20 -10.04
N ASN A 95 -8.36 -18.62 -9.98
CA ASN A 95 -7.20 -17.87 -10.47
C ASN A 95 -6.72 -18.47 -11.80
N ASN A 96 -7.00 -17.81 -12.91
CA ASN A 96 -6.61 -18.25 -14.26
C ASN A 96 -5.41 -17.46 -14.78
N TYR A 97 -4.27 -18.14 -14.92
CA TYR A 97 -3.08 -17.64 -15.62
C TYR A 97 -2.90 -18.27 -17.01
N GLY A 98 -3.80 -19.19 -17.41
CA GLY A 98 -3.75 -19.94 -18.66
C GLY A 98 -4.94 -19.64 -19.58
N GLN A 99 -5.44 -20.67 -20.26
CA GLN A 99 -6.69 -20.61 -21.01
C GLN A 99 -7.78 -21.39 -20.26
N PHE A 100 -8.86 -20.73 -19.89
CA PHE A 100 -10.03 -21.31 -19.27
C PHE A 100 -11.21 -21.33 -20.26
N GLY A 101 -11.77 -22.51 -20.53
CA GLY A 101 -12.69 -22.68 -21.66
C GLY A 101 -11.96 -22.85 -22.99
N ASP A 102 -12.70 -22.87 -24.10
CA ASP A 102 -12.16 -23.21 -25.44
C ASP A 102 -13.07 -22.70 -26.57
N PRO A 103 -12.55 -22.00 -27.60
CA PRO A 103 -13.33 -21.55 -28.75
C PRO A 103 -14.06 -22.68 -29.49
N GLY A 104 -15.25 -22.36 -30.00
CA GLY A 104 -16.16 -23.27 -30.68
C GLY A 104 -16.86 -24.27 -29.75
N THR A 105 -16.85 -24.06 -28.42
CA THR A 105 -17.48 -24.98 -27.46
C THR A 105 -18.78 -24.43 -26.89
N ASN A 106 -19.87 -25.17 -27.16
CA ASN A 106 -21.20 -24.93 -26.60
C ASN A 106 -21.24 -25.25 -25.09
N ARG A 107 -20.67 -24.34 -24.29
CA ARG A 107 -20.50 -24.42 -22.84
C ARG A 107 -20.72 -23.05 -22.22
N ASP A 108 -21.44 -23.02 -21.12
CA ASP A 108 -21.79 -21.78 -20.42
C ASP A 108 -20.99 -21.65 -19.12
N LEU A 109 -20.72 -20.41 -18.70
CA LEU A 109 -20.14 -20.07 -17.40
C LEU A 109 -21.19 -19.33 -16.57
N ARG A 110 -21.26 -19.63 -15.27
CA ARG A 110 -22.04 -18.84 -14.31
C ARG A 110 -21.26 -18.70 -13.00
N ILE A 111 -20.92 -17.47 -12.66
CA ILE A 111 -20.26 -17.07 -11.40
C ILE A 111 -21.35 -16.54 -10.47
N ARG A 112 -21.45 -17.05 -9.24
CA ARG A 112 -22.48 -16.66 -8.25
C ARG A 112 -21.99 -15.58 -7.29
N GLU A 113 -22.90 -14.95 -6.56
CA GLU A 113 -22.68 -13.95 -5.50
C GLU A 113 -21.39 -14.18 -4.67
N SER A 114 -21.19 -15.41 -4.19
CA SER A 114 -20.07 -15.83 -3.34
C SER A 114 -18.81 -16.29 -4.09
N GLN A 115 -18.72 -16.05 -5.41
CA GLN A 115 -17.68 -16.61 -6.29
C GLN A 115 -16.86 -15.52 -6.99
N VAL A 116 -15.56 -15.78 -7.14
CA VAL A 116 -14.58 -14.85 -7.72
C VAL A 116 -13.82 -15.52 -8.86
N LEU A 117 -13.71 -14.86 -10.01
CA LEU A 117 -12.85 -15.27 -11.13
C LEU A 117 -11.80 -14.19 -11.41
N ASN A 118 -10.56 -14.44 -11.00
CA ASN A 118 -9.39 -13.64 -11.35
C ASN A 118 -8.73 -14.19 -12.63
N ASN A 119 -8.90 -13.49 -13.74
CA ASN A 119 -8.37 -13.83 -15.05
C ASN A 119 -7.18 -12.94 -15.43
N PHE A 120 -5.99 -13.52 -15.35
CA PHE A 120 -4.70 -12.97 -15.82
C PHE A 120 -4.26 -13.61 -17.15
N GLY A 121 -5.15 -14.36 -17.80
CA GLY A 121 -4.90 -15.15 -18.99
C GLY A 121 -6.02 -14.95 -20.01
N SER A 122 -6.62 -16.03 -20.48
CA SER A 122 -7.74 -15.99 -21.44
C SER A 122 -8.92 -16.85 -21.00
N VAL A 123 -10.15 -16.35 -21.24
CA VAL A 123 -11.43 -17.02 -20.91
C VAL A 123 -12.30 -17.10 -22.16
N PHE A 124 -12.80 -18.29 -22.50
CA PHE A 124 -13.59 -18.55 -23.71
C PHE A 124 -14.84 -19.40 -23.41
N PHE A 125 -16.03 -18.79 -23.41
CA PHE A 125 -17.31 -19.47 -23.17
C PHE A 125 -18.38 -19.05 -24.16
N ARG A 126 -19.44 -19.85 -24.32
CA ARG A 126 -20.54 -19.50 -25.22
C ARG A 126 -21.38 -18.36 -24.66
N ASN A 127 -21.91 -18.52 -23.46
CA ASN A 127 -22.65 -17.49 -22.74
C ASN A 127 -22.06 -17.40 -21.32
N VAL A 128 -22.12 -16.21 -20.69
CA VAL A 128 -21.57 -15.96 -19.35
C VAL A 128 -22.58 -15.17 -18.51
N THR A 129 -23.02 -15.74 -17.39
CA THR A 129 -23.79 -15.02 -16.35
C THR A 129 -22.88 -14.71 -15.16
N ASN A 130 -22.97 -13.50 -14.59
CA ASN A 130 -22.22 -13.09 -13.41
C ASN A 130 -23.10 -12.45 -12.34
N GLU A 131 -23.32 -13.17 -11.24
CA GLU A 131 -23.82 -12.62 -9.97
C GLU A 131 -22.71 -12.30 -8.97
N GLY A 132 -21.46 -12.69 -9.26
CA GLY A 132 -20.30 -12.54 -8.38
C GLY A 132 -19.28 -11.52 -8.87
N LEU A 133 -18.00 -11.81 -8.65
CA LEU A 133 -16.89 -10.96 -9.07
C LEU A 133 -16.08 -11.59 -10.21
N ILE A 134 -16.03 -10.93 -11.37
CA ILE A 134 -15.10 -11.28 -12.47
C ILE A 134 -14.06 -10.16 -12.59
N ASN A 135 -12.81 -10.49 -12.26
CA ASN A 135 -11.63 -9.65 -12.42
C ASN A 135 -10.85 -10.10 -13.66
N SER A 136 -11.11 -9.50 -14.81
CA SER A 136 -10.42 -9.77 -16.09
C SER A 136 -9.66 -8.54 -16.63
N SER A 137 -9.42 -7.51 -15.83
CA SER A 137 -8.71 -6.27 -16.24
C SER A 137 -7.32 -6.50 -16.85
N SER A 138 -6.63 -7.57 -16.46
CA SER A 138 -5.30 -7.96 -16.96
C SER A 138 -5.30 -9.20 -17.86
N GLY A 139 -6.48 -9.66 -18.29
CA GLY A 139 -6.66 -10.83 -19.15
C GLY A 139 -7.65 -10.56 -20.29
N THR A 140 -7.85 -11.54 -21.16
CA THR A 140 -8.85 -11.47 -22.24
C THR A 140 -10.11 -12.27 -21.90
N LEU A 141 -11.29 -11.67 -22.05
CA LEU A 141 -12.57 -12.36 -21.96
C LEU A 141 -13.21 -12.46 -23.35
N THR A 142 -13.72 -13.64 -23.71
CA THR A 142 -14.42 -13.85 -24.97
C THR A 142 -15.66 -14.70 -24.74
N VAL A 143 -16.80 -14.13 -25.10
CA VAL A 143 -18.13 -14.72 -25.00
C VAL A 143 -18.65 -14.90 -26.42
N GLU A 144 -18.92 -16.13 -26.87
CA GLU A 144 -19.31 -16.39 -28.28
C GLU A 144 -20.73 -15.89 -28.61
N ARG A 145 -21.51 -15.57 -27.59
CA ARG A 145 -22.87 -15.07 -27.62
C ARG A 145 -23.11 -14.17 -26.39
N ASP A 146 -24.00 -14.55 -25.48
CA ASP A 146 -24.68 -13.63 -24.57
C ASP A 146 -23.89 -13.45 -23.26
N LEU A 147 -23.64 -12.20 -22.85
CA LEU A 147 -23.03 -11.83 -21.56
C LEU A 147 -24.09 -11.15 -20.68
N GLU A 148 -24.18 -11.55 -19.41
CA GLU A 148 -25.24 -11.14 -18.49
C GLU A 148 -24.63 -10.84 -17.11
N ASN A 149 -24.52 -9.57 -16.74
CA ASN A 149 -24.03 -9.15 -15.41
C ASN A 149 -25.23 -8.90 -14.47
N ASP A 150 -25.83 -10.02 -14.04
CA ASP A 150 -27.01 -10.12 -13.16
C ASP A 150 -26.61 -9.85 -11.69
N GLU A 151 -26.59 -8.58 -11.29
CA GLU A 151 -26.18 -8.07 -9.95
C GLU A 151 -24.68 -8.21 -9.60
N GLY A 152 -23.85 -8.80 -10.46
CA GLY A 152 -22.40 -8.97 -10.23
C GLY A 152 -21.53 -7.71 -10.45
N ILE A 153 -20.25 -7.82 -10.09
CA ILE A 153 -19.19 -6.84 -10.40
C ILE A 153 -18.27 -7.42 -11.49
N LEU A 154 -18.05 -6.63 -12.54
CA LEU A 154 -17.38 -7.07 -13.77
C LEU A 154 -16.27 -6.11 -14.18
N ASN A 155 -15.02 -6.43 -13.81
CA ASN A 155 -13.84 -5.63 -14.12
C ASN A 155 -13.18 -6.20 -15.39
N LEU A 156 -13.31 -5.52 -16.52
CA LEU A 156 -12.97 -6.00 -17.85
C LEU A 156 -11.65 -5.45 -18.36
N GLY A 157 -10.84 -6.33 -18.93
CA GLY A 157 -9.76 -5.97 -19.85
C GLY A 157 -10.28 -6.05 -21.29
N ASN A 158 -9.44 -6.51 -22.21
CA ASN A 158 -9.84 -6.73 -23.59
C ASN A 158 -10.92 -7.83 -23.70
N THR A 159 -12.14 -7.41 -24.03
CA THR A 159 -13.36 -8.21 -23.93
C THR A 159 -14.12 -8.20 -25.25
N SER A 160 -14.63 -9.36 -25.66
CA SER A 160 -15.45 -9.53 -26.87
C SER A 160 -16.67 -10.39 -26.57
N VAL A 161 -17.85 -9.93 -27.02
CA VAL A 161 -19.16 -10.55 -26.85
C VAL A 161 -19.80 -10.71 -28.24
N GLY A 162 -20.06 -11.94 -28.66
CA GLY A 162 -20.57 -12.31 -30.00
C GLY A 162 -22.10 -12.35 -30.10
N GLY A 163 -22.77 -11.59 -29.24
CA GLY A 163 -24.21 -11.47 -29.10
C GLY A 163 -24.49 -10.31 -28.15
N ASP A 164 -25.59 -10.38 -27.41
CA ASP A 164 -26.05 -9.31 -26.53
C ASP A 164 -25.21 -9.21 -25.25
N PHE A 165 -25.00 -8.00 -24.72
CA PHE A 165 -24.46 -7.77 -23.37
C PHE A 165 -25.46 -7.00 -22.51
N ILE A 166 -25.98 -7.66 -21.47
CA ILE A 166 -26.88 -7.07 -20.47
C ILE A 166 -26.08 -6.77 -19.19
N ASN A 167 -26.22 -5.56 -18.63
CA ASN A 167 -25.62 -5.17 -17.36
C ASN A 167 -26.62 -4.57 -16.37
N ASN A 168 -26.70 -5.16 -15.16
CA ASN A 168 -27.60 -4.70 -14.10
C ASN A 168 -26.85 -4.05 -12.91
N ASN A 169 -25.51 -4.01 -12.91
CA ASN A 169 -24.69 -3.46 -11.81
C ASN A 169 -23.37 -2.87 -12.36
N LEU A 170 -22.22 -3.12 -11.73
CA LEU A 170 -20.98 -2.38 -11.98
C LEU A 170 -20.05 -3.08 -12.98
N VAL A 171 -19.82 -2.41 -14.11
CA VAL A 171 -18.76 -2.72 -15.06
C VAL A 171 -17.64 -1.69 -14.96
N THR A 172 -16.40 -2.15 -14.87
CA THR A 172 -15.22 -1.27 -15.01
C THR A 172 -14.34 -1.72 -16.18
N LEU A 173 -13.71 -0.77 -16.88
CA LEU A 173 -12.97 -1.02 -18.12
C LEU A 173 -11.48 -0.66 -18.00
N ALA A 174 -10.62 -1.57 -18.42
CA ALA A 174 -9.17 -1.41 -18.56
C ALA A 174 -8.72 -1.93 -19.94
N GLY A 175 -9.27 -1.33 -21.00
CA GLY A 175 -9.07 -1.75 -22.39
C GLY A 175 -10.34 -1.65 -23.24
N SER A 176 -10.46 -2.54 -24.24
CA SER A 176 -11.58 -2.53 -25.20
C SER A 176 -12.68 -3.53 -24.86
N LEU A 177 -13.93 -3.08 -24.83
CA LEU A 177 -15.14 -3.90 -24.88
C LEU A 177 -15.76 -3.86 -26.28
N THR A 178 -15.90 -5.03 -26.92
CA THR A 178 -16.63 -5.18 -28.19
C THR A 178 -17.86 -6.06 -27.98
N VAL A 179 -19.01 -5.61 -28.48
CA VAL A 179 -20.30 -6.34 -28.47
C VAL A 179 -20.81 -6.39 -29.91
N GLU A 180 -21.13 -7.59 -30.44
CA GLU A 180 -21.51 -7.75 -31.85
C GLU A 180 -23.01 -7.48 -32.13
N ASP A 181 -23.91 -7.81 -31.19
CA ASP A 181 -25.32 -7.43 -31.23
C ASP A 181 -25.57 -6.25 -30.23
N ASP A 182 -26.61 -6.30 -29.38
CA ASP A 182 -27.09 -5.14 -28.59
C ASP A 182 -26.38 -4.97 -27.21
N LEU A 183 -26.32 -3.75 -26.68
CA LEU A 183 -25.80 -3.44 -25.32
C LEU A 183 -26.90 -2.81 -24.46
N ASP A 184 -27.35 -3.57 -23.46
CA ASP A 184 -28.45 -3.26 -22.55
C ASP A 184 -27.88 -2.97 -21.14
N ASN A 185 -28.32 -1.89 -20.49
CA ASN A 185 -27.81 -1.44 -19.20
C ASN A 185 -28.97 -0.98 -18.29
N ASP A 186 -29.82 -1.95 -17.94
CA ASP A 186 -31.24 -1.74 -17.66
C ASP A 186 -31.60 -1.32 -16.22
N ASP A 187 -30.70 -1.42 -15.24
CA ASP A 187 -31.01 -1.11 -13.84
C ASP A 187 -30.50 0.25 -13.36
N ASN A 188 -31.12 0.79 -12.32
CA ASN A 188 -30.82 2.09 -11.71
C ASN A 188 -29.40 2.14 -11.11
N ASP A 189 -28.86 1.00 -10.69
CA ASP A 189 -27.49 0.83 -10.20
C ASP A 189 -26.51 0.34 -11.29
N ALA A 190 -26.97 0.15 -12.54
CA ALA A 190 -26.15 -0.32 -13.65
C ALA A 190 -25.21 0.79 -14.18
N ILE A 191 -23.90 0.63 -13.95
CA ILE A 191 -22.87 1.63 -14.29
C ILE A 191 -21.74 1.00 -15.09
N ILE A 192 -21.44 1.56 -16.26
CA ILE A 192 -20.21 1.27 -17.03
C ILE A 192 -19.26 2.46 -16.95
N ARG A 193 -18.02 2.23 -16.52
CA ARG A 193 -16.99 3.29 -16.36
C ARG A 193 -15.57 2.81 -16.63
N PRO A 194 -14.59 3.68 -16.95
CA PRO A 194 -13.18 3.29 -16.93
C PRO A 194 -12.74 2.94 -15.49
N LEU A 195 -11.86 1.94 -15.38
CA LEU A 195 -11.09 1.58 -14.20
C LEU A 195 -9.79 2.39 -14.17
N ASN A 196 -9.01 2.27 -15.24
CA ASN A 196 -7.66 2.86 -15.36
C ASN A 196 -7.74 4.22 -16.07
N THR A 197 -7.08 5.25 -15.52
CA THR A 197 -7.18 6.64 -16.02
C THR A 197 -6.11 7.06 -17.03
N ASN A 198 -5.16 6.17 -17.38
CA ASN A 198 -4.06 6.43 -18.34
C ASN A 198 -4.04 5.47 -19.54
N GLN A 199 -5.10 4.68 -19.76
CA GLN A 199 -5.21 3.74 -20.88
C GLN A 199 -6.47 4.03 -21.71
N CYS A 200 -6.40 3.90 -23.04
CA CYS A 200 -7.56 4.11 -23.90
C CYS A 200 -8.63 3.03 -23.61
N ASN A 201 -9.77 3.45 -23.11
CA ASN A 201 -10.91 2.59 -22.82
C ASN A 201 -11.96 2.76 -23.91
N THR A 202 -12.34 1.68 -24.58
CA THR A 202 -13.24 1.72 -25.75
C THR A 202 -14.44 0.80 -25.58
N ILE A 203 -15.60 1.25 -26.08
CA ILE A 203 -16.82 0.44 -26.20
C ILE A 203 -17.25 0.47 -27.67
N SER A 204 -17.31 -0.71 -28.30
CA SER A 204 -17.72 -0.90 -29.69
C SER A 204 -18.92 -1.83 -29.76
N VAL A 205 -20.12 -1.29 -29.97
CA VAL A 205 -21.36 -2.08 -30.07
C VAL A 205 -21.81 -2.18 -31.54
N GLY A 206 -22.26 -3.35 -31.97
CA GLY A 206 -22.78 -3.59 -33.33
C GLY A 206 -24.24 -3.16 -33.48
N GLY A 207 -25.11 -3.71 -32.64
CA GLY A 207 -26.54 -3.40 -32.50
C GLY A 207 -26.82 -2.09 -31.76
N ASP A 208 -27.97 -1.94 -31.14
CA ASP A 208 -28.36 -0.70 -30.46
C ASP A 208 -27.69 -0.60 -29.06
N ILE A 209 -27.76 0.57 -28.42
CA ILE A 209 -27.28 0.78 -27.04
C ILE A 209 -28.42 1.42 -26.26
N ASP A 210 -28.96 0.72 -25.26
CA ASP A 210 -29.94 1.25 -24.33
C ASP A 210 -29.31 1.43 -22.95
N THR A 211 -29.61 2.55 -22.29
CA THR A 211 -29.24 2.81 -20.90
C THR A 211 -30.44 2.94 -19.96
N ASP A 212 -31.69 2.81 -20.44
CA ASP A 212 -32.98 2.88 -19.73
C ASP A 212 -32.98 3.74 -18.41
N ASP A 213 -32.71 3.15 -17.23
CA ASP A 213 -32.52 3.86 -15.94
C ASP A 213 -31.03 3.99 -15.49
N GLY A 214 -30.12 3.20 -16.07
CA GLY A 214 -28.69 3.13 -15.75
C GLY A 214 -27.81 4.14 -16.49
N ARG A 215 -26.47 3.99 -16.45
CA ARG A 215 -25.53 5.04 -16.88
C ARG A 215 -24.15 4.57 -17.39
N ILE A 216 -23.77 5.05 -18.58
CA ILE A 216 -22.39 4.97 -19.10
C ILE A 216 -21.63 6.28 -18.81
N THR A 217 -20.48 6.22 -18.14
CA THR A 217 -19.76 7.41 -17.65
C THR A 217 -18.25 7.36 -17.85
N GLY A 218 -17.66 8.46 -18.33
CA GLY A 218 -16.23 8.71 -18.24
C GLY A 218 -15.78 9.16 -16.84
N ASN A 219 -14.52 9.59 -16.75
CA ASN A 219 -13.79 9.99 -15.53
C ASN A 219 -13.82 11.52 -15.23
N ASN A 220 -14.53 12.33 -16.02
CA ASN A 220 -14.63 13.80 -15.92
C ASN A 220 -13.31 14.58 -16.06
N LEU A 221 -12.22 13.97 -16.55
CA LEU A 221 -10.95 14.68 -16.72
C LEU A 221 -11.04 15.74 -17.82
N THR A 222 -10.75 17.00 -17.46
CA THR A 222 -10.81 18.15 -18.38
C THR A 222 -9.42 18.71 -18.68
N GLY A 223 -8.89 18.40 -19.86
CA GLY A 223 -7.58 18.89 -20.31
C GLY A 223 -7.22 18.39 -21.71
N PRO A 224 -5.97 18.61 -22.16
CA PRO A 224 -5.42 17.95 -23.34
C PRO A 224 -5.17 16.45 -23.07
N PHE A 225 -4.81 16.10 -21.83
CA PHE A 225 -4.58 14.71 -21.40
C PHE A 225 -5.91 14.05 -21.07
N LYS A 226 -6.43 13.24 -21.99
CA LYS A 226 -7.64 12.45 -21.79
C LYS A 226 -7.30 10.97 -21.97
N ALA A 227 -7.67 10.15 -21.01
CA ALA A 227 -8.16 8.80 -21.29
C ALA A 227 -9.69 8.83 -21.14
N PRO A 228 -10.44 9.31 -22.15
CA PRO A 228 -11.88 9.31 -22.11
C PRO A 228 -12.38 7.89 -22.35
N LEU A 229 -13.59 7.58 -21.89
CA LEU A 229 -14.31 6.42 -22.39
C LEU A 229 -14.79 6.74 -23.82
N LEU A 230 -14.18 6.12 -24.82
CA LEU A 230 -14.60 6.24 -26.22
C LEU A 230 -15.73 5.23 -26.50
N VAL A 231 -16.83 5.67 -27.10
CA VAL A 231 -17.94 4.80 -27.51
C VAL A 231 -18.21 5.00 -29.00
N ASN A 232 -18.44 3.93 -29.76
CA ASN A 232 -18.57 4.03 -31.22
C ASN A 232 -19.86 4.74 -31.70
N LYS A 233 -20.86 4.87 -30.82
CA LYS A 233 -22.14 5.59 -31.02
C LYS A 233 -22.69 6.11 -29.69
N SER A 234 -23.77 6.89 -29.74
CA SER A 234 -24.55 7.26 -28.54
C SER A 234 -25.55 6.16 -28.18
N PRO A 235 -25.95 6.04 -26.90
CA PRO A 235 -27.21 5.41 -26.51
C PRO A 235 -28.42 6.12 -27.13
N ASP A 236 -29.49 5.37 -27.35
CA ASP A 236 -30.73 5.84 -27.99
C ASP A 236 -31.68 6.58 -27.02
N ASP A 237 -31.63 6.23 -25.73
CA ASP A 237 -32.28 6.90 -24.60
C ASP A 237 -31.44 8.08 -24.07
N GLY A 238 -30.11 7.88 -23.97
CA GLY A 238 -29.09 8.94 -24.04
C GLY A 238 -28.21 9.19 -22.80
N ASN A 239 -28.04 8.28 -21.84
CA ASN A 239 -27.32 8.57 -20.58
C ASN A 239 -25.78 8.50 -20.64
N LEU A 240 -25.16 9.04 -21.72
CA LEU A 240 -23.70 9.22 -21.80
C LEU A 240 -23.24 10.44 -21.01
N THR A 241 -22.28 10.23 -20.12
CA THR A 241 -21.91 11.20 -19.08
C THR A 241 -20.41 11.16 -18.74
N GLY A 242 -19.97 11.97 -17.78
CA GLY A 242 -18.62 11.87 -17.21
C GLY A 242 -17.48 12.26 -18.17
N GLY A 243 -17.75 13.02 -19.24
CA GLY A 243 -16.75 13.30 -20.27
C GLY A 243 -16.39 12.09 -21.16
N ALA A 244 -17.21 11.04 -21.18
CA ALA A 244 -17.18 10.04 -22.25
C ALA A 244 -17.41 10.71 -23.62
N ILE A 245 -16.82 10.15 -24.68
CA ILE A 245 -16.81 10.74 -26.03
C ILE A 245 -17.35 9.71 -27.02
N VAL A 246 -18.23 10.16 -27.92
CA VAL A 246 -18.68 9.35 -29.06
C VAL A 246 -17.71 9.54 -30.22
N ASP A 247 -16.99 8.49 -30.58
CA ASP A 247 -16.10 8.44 -31.74
C ASP A 247 -16.29 7.12 -32.53
N PRO A 248 -16.94 7.17 -33.70
CA PRO A 248 -17.12 6.00 -34.57
C PRO A 248 -15.82 5.39 -35.13
N SER A 249 -14.68 6.07 -35.03
CA SER A 249 -13.36 5.51 -35.36
C SER A 249 -12.63 4.87 -34.17
N LEU A 250 -13.07 5.13 -32.94
CA LEU A 250 -12.41 4.73 -31.69
C LEU A 250 -10.90 5.06 -31.69
N ASP A 251 -10.55 6.25 -32.19
CA ASP A 251 -9.17 6.63 -32.46
C ASP A 251 -8.47 7.06 -31.16
N CYS A 252 -7.76 6.09 -30.57
CA CYS A 252 -6.95 6.29 -29.38
C CYS A 252 -5.65 7.10 -29.63
N SER A 253 -5.40 7.66 -30.82
CA SER A 253 -4.17 8.43 -31.06
C SER A 253 -4.06 9.73 -30.26
N ASP A 254 -5.21 10.31 -29.86
CA ASP A 254 -5.29 11.44 -28.92
C ASP A 254 -5.28 11.01 -27.42
N THR A 255 -5.19 9.69 -27.11
CA THR A 255 -5.49 9.14 -25.76
C THR A 255 -4.58 7.98 -25.29
N ASN A 256 -3.61 7.54 -26.10
CA ASN A 256 -2.70 6.44 -25.76
C ASN A 256 -1.42 6.94 -25.08
N GLY A 257 -1.43 6.96 -23.74
CA GLY A 257 -0.32 7.43 -22.91
C GLY A 257 -0.20 8.96 -22.85
N PRO A 258 0.77 9.52 -22.12
CA PRO A 258 1.14 10.91 -22.28
C PRO A 258 1.64 11.13 -23.72
N PRO A 259 1.26 12.23 -24.40
CA PRO A 259 1.85 12.55 -25.69
C PRO A 259 3.34 12.87 -25.53
N SER A 260 4.06 12.95 -26.64
CA SER A 260 5.36 13.66 -26.68
C SER A 260 5.12 15.13 -26.28
N GLY A 261 5.33 15.47 -25.02
CA GLY A 261 4.94 16.75 -24.40
C GLY A 261 3.79 16.68 -23.38
N GLY A 262 3.72 15.63 -22.55
CA GLY A 262 2.98 15.63 -21.29
C GLY A 262 3.94 15.53 -20.11
N CYS A 263 3.62 16.13 -18.95
CA CYS A 263 4.58 16.28 -17.84
C CYS A 263 4.60 15.14 -16.80
N TRP A 264 3.72 14.14 -16.90
CA TRP A 264 3.61 13.07 -15.91
C TRP A 264 2.89 11.80 -16.40
N GLN A 265 3.02 10.71 -15.63
CA GLN A 265 2.29 9.44 -15.78
C GLN A 265 2.05 8.74 -14.44
N TYR A 266 1.08 7.82 -14.36
CA TYR A 266 1.00 6.85 -13.26
C TYR A 266 1.94 5.67 -13.51
N ILE A 267 2.74 5.30 -12.50
CA ILE A 267 3.41 3.99 -12.40
C ILE A 267 2.42 2.94 -11.89
N ASP A 268 1.62 3.33 -10.89
CA ASP A 268 0.48 2.57 -10.35
C ASP A 268 -0.66 3.56 -10.11
N ASP A 269 -1.86 3.26 -10.60
CA ASP A 269 -3.06 4.08 -10.33
C ASP A 269 -3.77 3.66 -9.04
N GLY A 270 -3.25 2.65 -8.34
CA GLY A 270 -3.70 2.15 -7.05
C GLY A 270 -5.01 1.36 -7.09
N THR A 271 -5.60 1.13 -8.27
CA THR A 271 -6.86 0.38 -8.42
C THR A 271 -6.78 -1.05 -7.90
N VAL A 272 -5.58 -1.66 -7.92
CA VAL A 272 -5.31 -3.03 -7.47
C VAL A 272 -4.47 -3.08 -6.19
N SER A 273 -3.47 -2.20 -6.04
CA SER A 273 -2.55 -2.18 -4.89
C SER A 273 -3.06 -1.38 -3.69
N GLY A 274 -4.05 -0.50 -3.90
CA GLY A 274 -4.47 0.54 -2.95
C GLY A 274 -3.52 1.74 -2.87
N ILE A 275 -2.45 1.78 -3.67
CA ILE A 275 -1.36 2.76 -3.62
C ILE A 275 -1.22 3.43 -4.98
N VAL A 276 -1.44 4.75 -5.05
CA VAL A 276 -1.09 5.54 -6.24
C VAL A 276 0.40 5.84 -6.23
N ILE A 277 1.03 5.74 -7.39
CA ILE A 277 2.41 6.14 -7.66
C ILE A 277 2.42 6.95 -8.95
N ILE A 278 2.79 8.22 -8.87
CA ILE A 278 2.80 9.19 -9.98
C ILE A 278 4.24 9.62 -10.25
N GLU A 279 4.66 9.67 -11.50
CA GLU A 279 5.99 10.09 -11.97
C GLU A 279 5.86 11.35 -12.83
N PHE A 280 6.61 12.40 -12.50
CA PHE A 280 6.66 13.70 -13.17
C PHE A 280 8.05 13.91 -13.77
N PHE A 281 8.09 14.27 -15.06
CA PHE A 281 9.31 14.28 -15.89
C PHE A 281 9.41 15.49 -16.84
N ASP A 282 8.54 16.48 -16.68
CA ASP A 282 8.62 17.84 -17.24
C ASP A 282 7.91 18.80 -16.25
N ASP A 283 8.01 20.12 -16.43
CA ASP A 283 7.39 21.12 -15.55
C ASP A 283 5.87 20.93 -15.42
N CYS A 284 5.37 20.87 -14.19
CA CYS A 284 4.03 20.36 -13.92
C CYS A 284 3.38 20.96 -12.66
N VAL A 285 2.07 20.70 -12.51
CA VAL A 285 1.31 21.01 -11.29
C VAL A 285 0.51 19.79 -10.87
N TRP A 286 0.74 19.30 -9.64
CA TRP A 286 -0.02 18.21 -9.05
C TRP A 286 -1.14 18.74 -8.15
N GLU A 287 -2.39 18.57 -8.58
CA GLU A 287 -3.55 18.78 -7.70
C GLU A 287 -3.74 17.56 -6.80
N ALA A 288 -3.31 17.68 -5.54
CA ALA A 288 -3.36 16.59 -4.58
C ALA A 288 -4.81 16.27 -4.13
N PRO A 289 -5.14 14.98 -3.89
CA PRO A 289 -6.47 14.59 -3.40
C PRO A 289 -6.90 15.34 -2.13
N THR A 290 -8.16 15.79 -2.12
CA THR A 290 -8.76 16.39 -0.92
C THR A 290 -8.87 15.34 0.17
N GLY A 291 -8.39 15.67 1.37
CA GLY A 291 -8.37 14.77 2.51
C GLY A 291 -7.15 13.84 2.60
N LEU A 292 -6.12 14.07 1.78
CA LEU A 292 -4.87 13.29 1.85
C LEU A 292 -4.17 13.48 3.22
N LEU A 293 -3.96 12.39 3.95
CA LEU A 293 -3.43 12.40 5.33
C LEU A 293 -1.92 12.16 5.42
N GLU A 294 -1.34 11.48 4.44
CA GLU A 294 0.09 11.13 4.34
C GLU A 294 0.45 10.88 2.88
N PHE A 295 1.65 11.29 2.47
CA PHE A 295 2.26 10.90 1.20
C PHE A 295 3.78 10.82 1.31
N GLU A 296 4.40 10.12 0.37
CA GLU A 296 5.84 10.08 0.16
C GLU A 296 6.17 10.77 -1.17
N VAL A 297 7.27 11.51 -1.21
CA VAL A 297 7.80 12.12 -2.42
C VAL A 297 9.28 11.80 -2.57
N LEU A 298 9.67 11.38 -3.76
CA LEU A 298 11.05 11.29 -4.23
C LEU A 298 11.29 12.45 -5.20
N VAL A 299 12.37 13.18 -5.02
CA VAL A 299 12.79 14.30 -5.87
C VAL A 299 14.25 14.06 -6.26
N VAL A 300 14.56 14.16 -7.55
CA VAL A 300 15.89 13.94 -8.13
C VAL A 300 16.24 15.13 -9.01
N GLY A 301 17.39 15.77 -8.77
CA GLY A 301 17.91 16.85 -9.62
C GLY A 301 18.54 16.33 -10.91
N GLY A 302 18.72 17.18 -11.91
CA GLY A 302 19.40 16.82 -13.16
C GLY A 302 20.87 16.45 -12.95
N GLY A 303 21.41 15.58 -13.80
CA GLY A 303 22.84 15.24 -13.82
C GLY A 303 23.67 16.34 -14.47
N GLY A 304 24.95 16.44 -14.11
CA GLY A 304 25.90 17.29 -14.82
C GLY A 304 26.28 16.70 -16.19
N GLY A 305 26.58 17.56 -17.15
CA GLY A 305 27.16 17.16 -18.44
C GLY A 305 28.64 16.76 -18.30
N GLY A 306 29.14 15.95 -19.23
CA GLY A 306 30.56 15.61 -19.30
C GLY A 306 31.42 16.75 -19.86
N GLY A 307 32.73 16.68 -19.59
CA GLY A 307 33.73 17.52 -20.28
C GLY A 307 34.00 17.03 -21.71
N ALA A 308 34.61 17.89 -22.53
CA ALA A 308 35.13 17.58 -23.85
C ALA A 308 36.64 17.33 -23.82
N ASP A 309 37.17 16.71 -24.88
CA ASP A 309 38.60 16.43 -25.11
C ASP A 309 39.30 15.72 -23.93
N ALA A 310 39.24 14.38 -23.91
CA ALA A 310 39.59 13.54 -22.75
C ALA A 310 38.94 14.05 -21.44
N GLY A 311 37.65 14.37 -21.56
CA GLY A 311 36.88 15.05 -20.54
C GLY A 311 36.58 14.16 -19.34
N GLY A 312 36.40 14.78 -18.17
CA GLY A 312 35.87 14.11 -16.99
C GLY A 312 34.35 13.92 -17.07
N GLY A 313 33.87 12.86 -16.43
CA GLY A 313 32.43 12.53 -16.38
C GLY A 313 31.63 13.48 -15.50
N GLY A 314 30.39 13.76 -15.90
CA GLY A 314 29.45 14.60 -15.16
C GLY A 314 29.03 14.00 -13.82
N GLY A 315 28.84 14.85 -12.82
CA GLY A 315 28.41 14.47 -11.48
C GLY A 315 26.91 14.14 -11.41
N ALA A 316 26.56 13.20 -10.53
CA ALA A 316 25.19 12.81 -10.26
C ALA A 316 24.34 13.93 -9.62
N GLY A 317 23.11 14.08 -10.09
CA GLY A 317 22.05 14.83 -9.42
C GLY A 317 21.80 14.32 -7.99
N GLY A 318 21.47 15.25 -7.10
CA GLY A 318 21.11 14.96 -5.72
C GLY A 318 19.74 14.29 -5.62
N LEU A 319 19.48 13.65 -4.48
CA LEU A 319 18.26 12.89 -4.24
C LEU A 319 17.66 13.22 -2.88
N VAL A 320 16.35 13.44 -2.87
CA VAL A 320 15.57 13.66 -1.65
C VAL A 320 14.36 12.74 -1.65
N HIS A 321 14.35 11.75 -0.77
CA HIS A 321 13.17 10.95 -0.47
C HIS A 321 12.60 11.41 0.86
N ALA A 322 11.35 11.89 0.91
CA ALA A 322 10.73 12.46 2.10
C ALA A 322 9.30 11.95 2.30
N ARG A 323 8.92 11.67 3.56
CA ARG A 323 7.55 11.30 3.95
C ARG A 323 6.88 12.44 4.73
N ALA A 324 5.77 12.94 4.21
CA ALA A 324 4.98 14.01 4.81
C ALA A 324 3.77 13.45 5.59
N LEU A 325 3.69 13.73 6.89
CA LEU A 325 2.46 13.52 7.66
C LEU A 325 1.65 14.81 7.71
N VAL A 326 0.45 14.79 7.12
CA VAL A 326 -0.52 15.89 7.16
C VAL A 326 -1.35 15.81 8.45
N SER A 327 -1.70 14.59 8.85
CA SER A 327 -2.56 14.28 10.00
C SER A 327 -2.00 14.68 11.37
N GLU A 328 -0.71 15.05 11.48
CA GLU A 328 -0.15 15.60 12.72
C GLU A 328 -0.59 17.05 12.98
N ILE A 329 -1.13 17.74 11.97
CA ILE A 329 -1.47 19.18 12.03
C ILE A 329 -2.91 19.45 11.56
N GLU A 330 -3.34 18.87 10.44
CA GLU A 330 -4.74 18.95 9.94
C GLU A 330 -5.40 17.57 10.03
N SER A 331 -6.38 17.40 10.94
CA SER A 331 -7.01 16.09 11.19
C SER A 331 -7.81 15.54 10.01
N GLU A 332 -8.28 16.43 9.13
CA GLU A 332 -9.08 16.10 7.95
C GLU A 332 -8.22 15.95 6.68
N GLY A 333 -6.88 16.08 6.76
CA GLY A 333 -5.96 15.98 5.62
C GLY A 333 -5.88 17.25 4.75
N LEU A 334 -5.32 17.12 3.55
CA LEU A 334 -5.12 18.25 2.63
C LEU A 334 -6.44 18.95 2.26
N PRO A 335 -6.49 20.30 2.31
CA PRO A 335 -7.67 21.04 1.87
C PRO A 335 -7.89 20.93 0.36
N VAL A 336 -9.13 21.19 -0.08
CA VAL A 336 -9.50 21.17 -1.50
C VAL A 336 -8.71 22.20 -2.32
N ASN A 337 -8.25 21.78 -3.50
CA ASN A 337 -7.32 22.53 -4.37
C ASN A 337 -5.92 22.76 -3.73
N SER A 338 -5.37 21.75 -3.06
CA SER A 338 -3.95 21.72 -2.68
C SER A 338 -3.10 21.40 -3.91
N SER A 339 -2.60 22.44 -4.59
CA SER A 339 -1.79 22.31 -5.81
C SER A 339 -0.30 22.47 -5.50
N PHE A 340 0.48 21.43 -5.76
CA PHE A 340 1.95 21.46 -5.69
C PHE A 340 2.50 21.87 -7.06
N ASN A 341 3.42 22.83 -7.10
CA ASN A 341 4.24 23.12 -8.28
C ASN A 341 5.40 22.12 -8.33
N ILE A 342 5.78 21.71 -9.53
CA ILE A 342 6.87 20.77 -9.78
C ILE A 342 7.68 21.34 -10.93
N ASP A 343 8.85 21.91 -10.64
CA ASP A 343 9.80 22.34 -11.65
C ASP A 343 10.84 21.22 -11.81
N ILE A 344 10.97 20.63 -13.00
CA ILE A 344 11.93 19.55 -13.25
C ILE A 344 13.27 20.16 -13.64
N GLY A 345 14.32 19.82 -12.90
CA GLY A 345 15.67 20.28 -13.20
C GLY A 345 16.21 19.54 -14.43
N PRO A 346 16.38 20.17 -15.60
CA PRO A 346 17.03 19.52 -16.73
C PRO A 346 18.47 19.12 -16.41
N GLY A 347 18.97 18.12 -17.13
CA GLY A 347 20.39 17.79 -17.14
C GLY A 347 21.25 18.92 -17.72
N GLY A 348 22.53 18.94 -17.36
CA GLY A 348 23.49 19.86 -17.94
C GLY A 348 23.93 19.38 -19.32
N ASP A 349 23.97 20.29 -20.31
CA ASP A 349 24.62 20.02 -21.60
C ASP A 349 26.08 19.60 -21.37
N GLY A 350 26.53 18.55 -22.06
CA GLY A 350 27.96 18.23 -22.14
C GLY A 350 28.74 19.33 -22.87
N SER A 351 30.03 19.46 -22.58
CA SER A 351 30.85 20.49 -23.25
C SER A 351 31.08 20.16 -24.73
N THR A 352 31.29 21.22 -25.50
CA THR A 352 31.69 21.17 -26.92
C THR A 352 32.99 21.94 -27.18
N THR A 353 33.73 22.26 -26.10
CA THR A 353 34.99 23.00 -26.09
C THR A 353 35.95 22.45 -25.03
N ASP A 354 37.22 22.37 -25.41
CA ASP A 354 38.40 22.14 -24.56
C ASP A 354 38.54 23.18 -23.43
N GLU A 355 38.25 24.45 -23.73
CA GLU A 355 38.35 25.57 -22.76
C GLU A 355 37.25 25.58 -21.67
N ASP A 356 36.05 25.03 -21.90
CA ASP A 356 34.91 25.11 -20.96
C ASP A 356 34.52 23.72 -20.39
N PRO A 357 34.22 23.59 -19.08
CA PRO A 357 33.66 22.36 -18.52
C PRO A 357 32.20 22.12 -18.98
N GLY A 358 31.71 20.90 -18.81
CA GLY A 358 30.29 20.57 -18.97
C GLY A 358 29.40 21.42 -18.04
N GLN A 359 28.14 21.61 -18.41
CA GLN A 359 27.21 22.38 -17.59
C GLN A 359 26.75 21.60 -16.36
N ASP A 360 26.45 22.32 -15.28
CA ASP A 360 25.80 21.76 -14.11
C ASP A 360 24.35 21.37 -14.42
N GLY A 361 23.90 20.25 -13.86
CA GLY A 361 22.48 19.91 -13.83
C GLY A 361 21.68 20.94 -13.04
N SER A 362 20.43 21.14 -13.43
CA SER A 362 19.50 22.01 -12.71
C SER A 362 18.86 21.30 -11.51
N SER A 363 18.42 22.09 -10.54
CA SER A 363 17.74 21.56 -9.35
C SER A 363 16.27 21.30 -9.63
N THR A 364 15.75 20.16 -9.14
CA THR A 364 14.32 19.80 -9.23
C THR A 364 13.60 20.22 -7.96
N THR A 365 12.39 20.78 -8.11
CA THR A 365 11.56 21.28 -7.01
C THR A 365 10.26 20.47 -6.86
N PHE A 366 9.73 20.45 -5.64
CA PHE A 366 8.36 20.03 -5.34
C PHE A 366 7.83 20.94 -4.22
N ASP A 367 6.92 21.86 -4.55
CA ASP A 367 6.56 22.98 -3.67
C ASP A 367 5.04 23.22 -3.52
N LEU A 368 4.59 23.36 -2.28
CA LEU A 368 3.25 23.86 -1.90
C LEU A 368 3.32 25.33 -1.42
N GLY A 369 3.81 26.24 -2.26
CA GLY A 369 3.84 27.69 -1.99
C GLY A 369 4.72 28.11 -0.81
N GLY A 370 5.84 27.40 -0.57
CA GLY A 370 6.76 27.55 0.55
C GLY A 370 6.31 26.87 1.86
N ILE A 371 5.16 26.19 1.86
CA ILE A 371 4.63 25.50 3.06
C ILE A 371 5.29 24.12 3.23
N TYR A 372 5.47 23.41 2.10
CA TYR A 372 6.20 22.16 1.99
C TYR A 372 6.98 22.20 0.67
N GLU A 373 8.31 22.28 0.78
CA GLU A 373 9.24 22.55 -0.30
C GLU A 373 10.37 21.52 -0.21
N VAL A 374 10.56 20.76 -1.28
CA VAL A 374 11.65 19.79 -1.42
C VAL A 374 12.47 20.17 -2.63
N ILE A 375 13.79 20.27 -2.47
CA ILE A 375 14.72 20.69 -3.53
C ILE A 375 15.84 19.65 -3.63
N ALA A 376 15.90 18.95 -4.76
CA ALA A 376 17.02 18.09 -5.10
C ALA A 376 18.00 18.88 -5.97
N ALA A 377 19.23 19.05 -5.50
CA ALA A 377 20.27 19.78 -6.23
C ALA A 377 20.65 19.06 -7.53
N GLY A 378 21.01 19.80 -8.57
CA GLY A 378 21.60 19.21 -9.78
C GLY A 378 23.11 18.94 -9.62
N GLY A 379 23.63 17.97 -10.39
CA GLY A 379 25.02 17.51 -10.32
C GLY A 379 26.02 18.45 -11.00
N GLY A 380 27.26 18.48 -10.51
CA GLY A 380 28.32 19.34 -11.07
C GLY A 380 28.84 18.80 -12.41
N GLY A 381 29.01 19.68 -13.39
CA GLY A 381 29.59 19.35 -14.71
C GLY A 381 31.05 18.88 -14.66
N GLY A 382 31.42 17.99 -15.57
CA GLY A 382 32.77 17.45 -15.74
C GLY A 382 33.75 18.44 -16.40
N GLY A 383 35.03 18.38 -16.03
CA GLY A 383 36.07 19.26 -16.58
C GLY A 383 36.58 18.79 -17.96
N SER A 384 36.92 19.74 -18.82
CA SER A 384 37.55 19.52 -20.14
C SER A 384 39.07 19.74 -20.07
N SER A 385 39.86 19.26 -21.04
CA SER A 385 41.35 19.25 -21.01
C SER A 385 42.04 20.56 -20.62
N ASP A 386 41.61 21.71 -21.16
CA ASP A 386 42.24 23.02 -20.93
C ASP A 386 41.47 23.90 -19.92
N SER A 387 40.39 23.38 -19.32
CA SER A 387 39.56 24.07 -18.32
C SER A 387 40.25 24.22 -16.95
N GLU A 388 39.80 25.15 -16.08
CA GLU A 388 40.43 25.36 -14.76
C GLU A 388 40.17 24.24 -13.72
N GLY A 389 39.26 23.30 -14.01
CA GLY A 389 38.83 22.20 -13.14
C GLY A 389 37.37 21.78 -13.41
N ALA A 390 36.87 20.79 -12.65
CA ALA A 390 35.46 20.36 -12.71
C ALA A 390 34.58 21.04 -11.66
N ASN A 391 33.26 21.09 -11.89
CA ASN A 391 32.33 21.83 -11.05
C ASN A 391 31.94 21.07 -9.77
N ASP A 392 31.68 21.83 -8.70
CA ASP A 392 31.16 21.32 -7.43
C ASP A 392 29.64 21.06 -7.51
N GLY A 393 29.16 20.01 -6.84
CA GLY A 393 27.73 19.78 -6.58
C GLY A 393 27.19 20.65 -5.44
N PHE A 394 25.88 20.91 -5.47
CA PHE A 394 25.17 21.78 -4.52
C PHE A 394 24.43 20.98 -3.42
N ASP A 395 24.03 21.67 -2.36
CA ASP A 395 23.27 21.11 -1.25
C ASP A 395 21.81 20.83 -1.63
N SER A 396 21.38 19.56 -1.60
CA SER A 396 19.95 19.19 -1.58
C SER A 396 19.31 19.62 -0.25
N SER A 397 18.01 19.94 -0.24
CA SER A 397 17.33 20.40 0.99
C SER A 397 15.84 20.06 1.09
N ILE A 398 15.33 20.13 2.32
CA ILE A 398 13.90 20.04 2.65
C ILE A 398 13.53 21.24 3.53
N SER A 399 12.46 21.93 3.18
CA SER A 399 11.99 23.15 3.79
C SER A 399 10.48 23.03 4.07
N SER A 400 10.08 23.21 5.33
CA SER A 400 8.67 23.09 5.73
C SER A 400 8.28 24.24 6.64
N THR A 401 7.47 25.18 6.15
CA THR A 401 7.00 26.32 6.93
C THR A 401 5.48 26.24 7.17
N THR A 402 5.13 25.75 8.37
CA THR A 402 3.75 25.71 8.91
C THR A 402 2.71 24.93 8.08
N GLY A 403 2.77 23.59 8.12
CA GLY A 403 1.66 22.76 7.63
C GLY A 403 1.88 21.25 7.77
N PHE A 404 3.12 20.79 7.66
CA PHE A 404 3.46 19.37 7.54
C PHE A 404 4.65 18.98 8.42
N SER A 405 4.76 17.69 8.69
CA SER A 405 5.84 17.09 9.48
C SER A 405 6.57 16.04 8.64
N VAL A 406 7.90 16.15 8.54
CA VAL A 406 8.74 15.17 7.84
C VAL A 406 9.24 14.15 8.85
N VAL A 407 8.63 12.96 8.83
CA VAL A 407 8.83 11.93 9.88
C VAL A 407 9.89 10.89 9.49
N GLY A 408 10.31 10.90 8.22
CA GLY A 408 11.49 10.20 7.73
C GLY A 408 11.89 10.71 6.34
N GLY A 409 13.17 10.58 6.02
CA GLY A 409 13.68 10.85 4.69
C GLY A 409 15.16 10.50 4.52
N ASN A 410 15.53 10.21 3.28
CA ASN A 410 16.93 10.10 2.85
C ASN A 410 17.27 11.38 2.08
N LEU A 411 18.36 12.04 2.47
CA LEU A 411 18.89 13.22 1.82
C LEU A 411 20.30 12.89 1.32
N PHE A 412 20.50 13.00 0.01
CA PHE A 412 21.80 12.92 -0.63
C PHE A 412 22.07 14.24 -1.36
N GLY A 413 23.21 14.85 -1.09
CA GLY A 413 23.69 16.01 -1.85
C GLY A 413 23.96 15.62 -3.29
N SER A 414 23.94 16.60 -4.21
CA SER A 414 24.42 16.32 -5.55
C SER A 414 25.94 16.16 -5.55
N SER A 415 26.44 15.43 -6.54
CA SER A 415 27.83 15.02 -6.61
C SER A 415 28.62 15.88 -7.60
N GLY A 416 29.91 16.05 -7.34
CA GLY A 416 30.79 16.85 -8.18
C GLY A 416 31.26 16.11 -9.45
N GLY A 417 31.58 16.88 -10.48
CA GLY A 417 32.12 16.35 -11.73
C GLY A 417 33.55 15.82 -11.60
N GLY A 418 33.92 14.88 -12.46
CA GLY A 418 35.30 14.44 -12.65
C GLY A 418 36.11 15.48 -13.42
N ALA A 419 37.39 15.64 -13.10
CA ALA A 419 38.29 16.52 -13.86
C ALA A 419 38.73 15.88 -15.19
N GLY A 420 38.96 16.71 -16.22
CA GLY A 420 39.62 16.29 -17.47
C GLY A 420 41.10 15.98 -17.29
N ASN A 421 41.82 15.80 -18.40
CA ASN A 421 43.26 15.53 -18.37
C ASN A 421 44.10 16.71 -17.81
N ASP A 422 45.33 16.45 -17.37
CA ASP A 422 46.13 17.32 -16.50
C ASP A 422 46.84 18.47 -17.26
N GLY A 423 46.15 19.07 -18.25
CA GLY A 423 46.55 20.29 -18.95
C GLY A 423 46.60 21.50 -18.01
N ASN A 424 45.53 21.68 -17.20
CA ASN A 424 45.51 22.62 -16.06
C ASN A 424 44.72 22.04 -14.86
N ASN A 425 45.38 21.96 -13.69
CA ASN A 425 44.80 21.70 -12.36
C ASN A 425 43.96 20.40 -12.21
N GLY A 426 44.57 19.30 -11.76
CA GLY A 426 43.88 18.14 -11.19
C GLY A 426 43.09 18.36 -9.87
N ASP A 427 42.27 19.42 -9.77
CA ASP A 427 41.27 19.62 -8.72
C ASP A 427 39.87 19.18 -9.20
N ARG A 428 39.43 18.06 -8.60
CA ARG A 428 38.15 17.41 -8.87
C ARG A 428 36.96 18.12 -8.20
N GLY A 429 35.78 18.05 -8.82
CA GLY A 429 34.55 18.57 -8.23
C GLY A 429 34.22 17.91 -6.89
N GLN A 430 33.85 18.73 -5.91
CA GLN A 430 33.35 18.27 -4.61
C GLN A 430 31.85 17.97 -4.70
N GLY A 431 31.35 16.99 -3.94
CA GLY A 431 29.91 16.88 -3.71
C GLY A 431 29.43 17.89 -2.68
N GLY A 432 28.12 18.18 -2.69
CA GLY A 432 27.43 18.94 -1.65
C GLY A 432 27.37 18.19 -0.32
N THR A 433 26.56 18.69 0.62
CA THR A 433 26.32 18.02 1.92
C THR A 433 25.74 16.63 1.69
N ASP A 434 26.48 15.60 2.16
CA ASP A 434 26.19 14.18 1.93
C ASP A 434 26.09 13.78 0.44
N GLY A 435 26.78 14.52 -0.45
CA GLY A 435 27.07 14.15 -1.84
C GLY A 435 28.53 13.73 -2.03
N ASN A 436 28.83 12.98 -3.10
CA ASN A 436 30.17 12.45 -3.36
C ASN A 436 30.95 13.27 -4.41
N ARG A 437 32.25 13.03 -4.50
CA ARG A 437 33.19 13.82 -5.31
C ARG A 437 33.47 13.14 -6.63
N GLY A 438 33.86 13.88 -7.66
CA GLY A 438 34.36 13.29 -8.91
C GLY A 438 35.71 12.58 -8.72
N GLY A 439 36.25 12.02 -9.79
CA GLY A 439 37.62 11.57 -9.92
C GLY A 439 38.53 12.67 -10.44
N ARG A 440 39.82 12.39 -10.48
CA ARG A 440 40.81 13.20 -11.21
C ARG A 440 41.14 12.55 -12.54
N GLY A 441 41.38 13.35 -13.57
CA GLY A 441 42.15 12.90 -14.72
C GLY A 441 43.65 12.76 -14.43
N ASP A 442 44.41 12.41 -15.46
CA ASP A 442 45.87 12.36 -15.47
C ASP A 442 46.46 12.95 -16.77
N GLU A 443 47.73 12.68 -17.11
CA GLU A 443 48.39 13.30 -18.27
C GLU A 443 47.71 13.01 -19.63
N ASN A 444 46.82 12.01 -19.74
CA ASN A 444 46.07 11.70 -20.97
C ASN A 444 44.55 11.69 -20.76
N ALA A 445 44.06 11.28 -19.58
CA ALA A 445 42.72 10.74 -19.43
C ALA A 445 41.82 11.50 -18.45
N GLY A 446 40.49 11.48 -18.67
CA GLY A 446 39.50 12.09 -17.78
C GLY A 446 39.12 11.22 -16.55
N GLY A 447 38.79 11.86 -15.43
CA GLY A 447 38.25 11.20 -14.23
C GLY A 447 36.73 11.04 -14.25
N GLY A 448 36.19 10.02 -13.58
CA GLY A 448 34.74 9.77 -13.55
C GLY A 448 33.97 10.73 -12.63
N GLY A 449 32.71 11.01 -12.91
CA GLY A 449 31.85 11.82 -12.04
C GLY A 449 31.50 11.14 -10.72
N GLY A 450 31.19 11.92 -9.68
CA GLY A 450 30.67 11.36 -8.43
C GLY A 450 29.24 10.84 -8.59
N GLY A 451 28.90 9.73 -7.92
CA GLY A 451 27.55 9.17 -7.86
C GLY A 451 26.97 9.24 -6.46
N VAL A 452 25.65 9.10 -6.29
CA VAL A 452 25.00 9.22 -4.96
C VAL A 452 25.43 8.12 -3.95
N GLU A 453 25.94 6.97 -4.40
CA GLU A 453 26.50 5.92 -3.53
C GLU A 453 28.05 5.94 -3.40
N GLY A 454 28.78 6.79 -4.13
CA GLY A 454 30.24 6.89 -3.95
C GLY A 454 31.00 7.89 -4.83
N ASP A 455 32.23 8.22 -4.41
CA ASP A 455 33.19 9.02 -5.18
C ASP A 455 33.44 8.39 -6.57
N GLY A 456 33.57 9.24 -7.59
CA GLY A 456 34.08 8.86 -8.91
C GLY A 456 35.55 8.44 -8.85
N GLN A 457 35.94 7.51 -9.73
CA GLN A 457 37.30 7.00 -9.79
C GLN A 457 38.19 7.94 -10.62
N ASN A 458 39.47 8.03 -10.24
CA ASN A 458 40.45 8.71 -11.09
C ASN A 458 40.74 7.87 -12.34
N ALA A 459 41.31 8.49 -13.36
CA ALA A 459 41.99 7.81 -14.46
C ALA A 459 43.22 6.98 -13.99
N ASP A 460 43.70 6.09 -14.86
CA ASP A 460 44.96 5.34 -14.69
C ASP A 460 45.63 5.06 -16.07
N GLU A 461 46.68 5.82 -16.41
CA GLU A 461 47.51 5.72 -17.63
C GLU A 461 46.80 6.11 -18.94
N GLU A 462 46.00 5.20 -19.51
CA GLU A 462 45.25 5.35 -20.77
C GLU A 462 43.78 4.88 -20.57
N GLU A 463 43.37 4.56 -19.32
CA GLU A 463 42.01 4.17 -18.95
C GLU A 463 41.28 5.32 -18.22
N GLY A 464 40.10 5.70 -18.71
CA GLY A 464 39.24 6.73 -18.15
C GLY A 464 38.62 6.33 -16.81
N GLY A 465 38.45 7.31 -15.91
CA GLY A 465 37.93 7.06 -14.57
C GLY A 465 36.46 6.62 -14.58
N ASN A 466 36.14 5.49 -13.95
CA ASN A 466 34.76 5.01 -13.81
C ASN A 466 33.92 5.93 -12.90
N GLY A 467 32.65 6.13 -13.26
CA GLY A 467 31.70 6.92 -12.49
C GLY A 467 31.29 6.29 -11.16
N GLY A 468 30.96 7.13 -10.18
CA GLY A 468 30.42 6.70 -8.89
C GLY A 468 29.01 6.11 -9.00
N GLY A 469 28.67 5.14 -8.14
CA GLY A 469 27.41 4.38 -8.23
C GLY A 469 26.14 5.20 -7.94
N GLY A 470 25.04 4.84 -8.60
CA GLY A 470 23.67 5.31 -8.32
C GLY A 470 22.85 4.31 -7.48
N ILE A 471 21.79 4.80 -6.82
CA ILE A 471 20.93 4.04 -5.89
C ILE A 471 19.65 3.48 -6.54
N GLN A 472 19.23 2.28 -6.13
CA GLN A 472 17.97 1.66 -6.54
C GLN A 472 16.91 1.80 -5.43
N ILE A 473 15.73 2.35 -5.75
CA ILE A 473 14.67 2.62 -4.76
C ILE A 473 13.42 1.78 -5.03
N MET A 474 13.46 0.54 -4.52
CA MET A 474 12.39 -0.49 -4.55
C MET A 474 11.07 -0.10 -3.82
N ILE A 475 10.86 1.18 -3.49
CA ILE A 475 9.66 1.69 -2.79
C ILE A 475 8.58 2.13 -3.80
N PHE A 476 8.99 2.47 -5.02
CA PHE A 476 8.13 2.96 -6.09
C PHE A 476 8.01 1.96 -7.25
N ASP A 477 9.13 1.37 -7.66
CA ASP A 477 9.27 0.41 -8.76
C ASP A 477 10.62 -0.33 -8.59
N ASP A 478 10.88 -1.39 -9.35
CA ASP A 478 12.20 -2.06 -9.40
C ASP A 478 13.26 -1.24 -10.19
N ARG A 479 12.98 0.05 -10.50
CA ARG A 479 13.86 0.95 -11.25
C ARG A 479 14.95 1.63 -10.39
N ILE A 480 16.01 2.07 -11.07
CA ILE A 480 17.09 2.89 -10.50
C ILE A 480 16.69 4.36 -10.61
N TYR A 481 16.89 5.13 -9.54
CA TYR A 481 16.44 6.52 -9.44
C TYR A 481 17.50 7.36 -8.73
N ALA A 482 18.17 8.22 -9.50
CA ALA A 482 19.45 8.85 -9.20
C ALA A 482 20.58 7.88 -8.81
N ALA A 483 21.80 8.04 -9.27
CA ALA A 483 22.28 8.72 -10.45
C ALA A 483 23.71 8.21 -10.56
N GLY A 484 24.06 7.58 -11.68
CA GLY A 484 25.46 7.27 -11.93
C GLY A 484 26.21 8.56 -12.18
N GLY A 485 27.42 8.71 -11.65
CA GLY A 485 28.36 9.64 -12.26
C GLY A 485 28.74 9.15 -13.66
N GLY A 486 29.04 10.05 -14.59
CA GLY A 486 29.56 9.65 -15.90
C GLY A 486 30.97 9.04 -15.80
N GLY A 487 31.39 8.27 -16.78
CA GLY A 487 32.80 7.93 -16.97
C GLY A 487 33.60 9.11 -17.53
N GLY A 488 34.91 9.14 -17.30
CA GLY A 488 35.83 10.02 -18.05
C GLY A 488 36.25 9.38 -19.39
N GLY A 489 36.51 10.19 -20.41
CA GLY A 489 36.91 9.73 -21.75
C GLY A 489 38.43 9.72 -21.96
N VAL A 490 38.89 8.85 -22.90
CA VAL A 490 40.24 8.66 -23.48
C VAL A 490 40.25 7.30 -24.25
N ASP A 491 41.37 6.93 -24.90
CA ASP A 491 41.74 5.59 -25.46
C ASP A 491 40.96 4.35 -24.96
N SER A 492 40.66 4.25 -23.65
CA SER A 492 39.66 3.32 -23.13
C SER A 492 38.77 4.02 -22.10
N GLY A 493 37.53 4.36 -22.51
CA GLY A 493 36.58 5.14 -21.73
C GLY A 493 36.18 4.49 -20.41
N GLY A 494 36.00 5.33 -19.38
CA GLY A 494 35.53 4.89 -18.07
C GLY A 494 34.05 4.47 -18.11
N THR A 495 33.68 3.44 -17.37
CA THR A 495 32.28 3.02 -17.30
C THR A 495 31.43 3.93 -16.42
N GLY A 496 30.22 4.23 -16.86
CA GLY A 496 29.22 5.01 -16.15
C GLY A 496 28.71 4.33 -14.89
N GLY A 497 28.47 5.14 -13.86
CA GLY A 497 28.07 4.69 -12.53
C GLY A 497 26.84 3.78 -12.55
N SER A 498 26.93 2.60 -11.93
CA SER A 498 25.89 1.55 -11.93
C SER A 498 25.38 1.15 -13.32
N SER A 499 26.14 1.41 -14.40
CA SER A 499 25.73 1.29 -15.81
C SER A 499 24.47 2.11 -16.15
N VAL A 500 24.33 3.29 -15.52
CA VAL A 500 23.26 4.26 -15.81
C VAL A 500 23.73 5.72 -15.93
N GLY A 501 24.93 6.06 -15.44
CA GLY A 501 25.67 7.21 -15.96
C GLY A 501 26.14 6.94 -17.39
N GLY A 502 26.46 8.00 -18.13
CA GLY A 502 27.07 7.85 -19.45
C GLY A 502 28.46 7.20 -19.35
N ASP A 503 28.77 6.27 -20.27
CA ASP A 503 30.13 5.77 -20.46
C ASP A 503 30.99 6.88 -21.12
N GLY A 504 32.27 6.96 -20.79
CA GLY A 504 33.21 7.91 -21.43
C GLY A 504 33.58 7.48 -22.85
N GLY A 505 33.90 8.44 -23.72
CA GLY A 505 34.28 8.19 -25.11
C GLY A 505 35.62 7.46 -25.28
N GLU A 506 35.71 6.57 -26.27
CA GLU A 506 36.93 5.87 -26.72
C GLU A 506 37.50 6.54 -28.00
N GLU A 507 38.82 6.69 -28.11
CA GLU A 507 39.50 7.37 -29.25
C GLU A 507 38.82 8.72 -29.63
N ASP A 508 38.35 8.88 -30.88
CA ASP A 508 37.69 10.10 -31.42
C ASP A 508 36.17 10.19 -31.07
N GLU A 509 35.63 9.39 -30.14
CA GLU A 509 34.17 9.29 -29.89
C GLU A 509 33.64 10.22 -28.78
N ASP A 510 32.42 10.76 -28.98
CA ASP A 510 31.70 11.59 -28.00
C ASP A 510 31.33 10.76 -26.75
N GLY A 511 31.26 11.40 -25.57
CA GLY A 511 30.79 10.75 -24.35
C GLY A 511 29.29 10.45 -24.40
N GLU A 512 28.85 9.31 -23.86
CA GLU A 512 27.43 8.90 -23.90
C GLU A 512 26.56 9.70 -22.92
N ASP A 513 25.27 9.83 -23.23
CA ASP A 513 24.29 10.54 -22.40
C ASP A 513 23.93 9.75 -21.12
N GLY A 514 23.49 10.46 -20.07
CA GLY A 514 22.95 9.84 -18.85
C GLY A 514 21.67 9.03 -19.13
N LEU A 515 21.62 7.76 -18.69
CA LEU A 515 20.56 6.81 -19.08
C LEU A 515 19.37 6.74 -18.11
N THR A 516 19.48 7.28 -16.90
CA THR A 516 18.38 7.33 -15.91
C THR A 516 18.37 8.65 -15.14
N PRO A 517 17.21 9.12 -14.63
CA PRO A 517 17.06 10.47 -14.11
C PRO A 517 18.15 10.90 -13.11
N GLY A 518 18.70 12.09 -13.35
CA GLY A 518 19.80 12.69 -12.60
C GLY A 518 21.20 12.12 -12.86
N SER A 519 21.37 11.09 -13.69
CA SER A 519 22.70 10.52 -13.97
C SER A 519 23.56 11.46 -14.82
N GLY A 520 24.84 11.56 -14.52
CA GLY A 520 25.77 12.41 -15.27
C GLY A 520 26.16 11.82 -16.63
N GLY A 521 26.42 12.69 -17.61
CA GLY A 521 26.91 12.32 -18.93
C GLY A 521 28.40 11.93 -18.91
N GLY A 522 28.82 11.07 -19.85
CA GLY A 522 30.22 10.68 -20.01
C GLY A 522 31.09 11.82 -20.55
N GLY A 523 32.37 11.85 -20.20
CA GLY A 523 33.34 12.75 -20.83
C GLY A 523 33.75 12.26 -22.22
N GLY A 524 34.01 13.18 -23.15
CA GLY A 524 34.44 12.86 -24.51
C GLY A 524 35.87 12.32 -24.62
N GLY A 525 36.16 11.57 -25.69
CA GLY A 525 37.51 11.17 -26.10
C GLY A 525 38.36 12.33 -26.67
N GLU A 526 39.41 12.05 -27.44
CA GLU A 526 40.25 13.07 -28.09
C GLU A 526 39.44 13.88 -29.14
N ASP A 527 39.61 15.20 -29.20
CA ASP A 527 38.90 16.10 -30.15
C ASP A 527 37.33 16.02 -30.08
N ALA A 528 36.76 15.36 -29.05
CA ALA A 528 35.35 14.96 -28.98
C ALA A 528 34.54 15.64 -27.84
N ASN A 529 33.20 15.59 -27.92
CA ASN A 529 32.27 16.30 -27.02
C ASN A 529 31.91 15.46 -25.78
N GLY A 530 31.51 16.14 -24.71
CA GLY A 530 30.92 15.49 -23.54
C GLY A 530 29.45 15.12 -23.76
N GLY A 531 29.01 14.02 -23.14
CA GLY A 531 27.61 13.60 -23.10
C GLY A 531 26.74 14.46 -22.18
N VAL A 532 25.44 14.48 -22.45
CA VAL A 532 24.45 15.27 -21.71
C VAL A 532 24.04 14.55 -20.42
N GLY A 533 23.89 15.30 -19.33
CA GLY A 533 23.32 14.77 -18.09
C GLY A 533 21.84 14.41 -18.25
N ALA A 534 21.35 13.41 -17.54
CA ALA A 534 19.93 13.05 -17.54
C ALA A 534 19.10 14.05 -16.71
N ASP A 535 17.92 14.40 -17.20
CA ASP A 535 16.94 15.24 -16.51
C ASP A 535 16.53 14.66 -15.14
N GLY A 536 16.06 15.53 -14.26
CA GLY A 536 15.50 15.16 -12.96
C GLY A 536 14.17 14.40 -13.06
N VAL A 537 13.66 13.94 -11.92
CA VAL A 537 12.32 13.32 -11.82
C VAL A 537 11.72 13.60 -10.45
N VAL A 538 10.39 13.69 -10.39
CA VAL A 538 9.64 13.63 -9.11
C VAL A 538 8.72 12.42 -9.13
N ILE A 539 8.68 11.66 -8.03
CA ILE A 539 7.74 10.55 -7.84
C ILE A 539 6.93 10.78 -6.57
N VAL A 540 5.60 10.81 -6.69
CA VAL A 540 4.67 10.98 -5.57
C VAL A 540 3.94 9.66 -5.31
N ARG A 541 3.91 9.21 -4.05
CA ARG A 541 3.28 7.95 -3.62
C ARG A 541 2.30 8.18 -2.47
N TYR A 542 1.08 7.64 -2.57
CA TYR A 542 0.10 7.70 -1.48
C TYR A 542 -0.93 6.56 -1.52
N GLU A 543 -1.58 6.30 -0.38
CA GLU A 543 -2.63 5.29 -0.24
C GLU A 543 -4.01 5.88 -0.61
N ILE A 544 -4.73 5.30 -1.58
CA ILE A 544 -6.11 5.71 -1.91
C ILE A 544 -7.04 5.38 -0.75
N ALA A 545 -6.89 4.15 -0.24
CA ALA A 545 -7.74 3.55 0.77
C ALA A 545 -6.97 3.36 2.07
N ARG A 546 -6.45 4.45 2.65
CA ARG A 546 -5.95 4.40 4.02
C ARG A 546 -7.09 3.98 4.94
N ILE A 547 -6.83 2.96 5.78
CA ILE A 547 -7.80 2.41 6.72
C ILE A 547 -8.14 3.49 7.76
N LEU A 548 -9.23 4.22 7.54
CA LEU A 548 -9.81 5.09 8.56
C LEU A 548 -10.25 4.21 9.75
N PRO A 549 -9.99 4.62 11.00
CA PRO A 549 -10.55 3.98 12.19
C PRO A 549 -12.06 3.79 12.06
N VAL A 550 -12.60 2.73 12.70
CA VAL A 550 -14.04 2.46 12.67
C VAL A 550 -14.81 3.71 13.11
N GLU A 551 -15.59 4.25 12.18
CA GLU A 551 -16.42 5.42 12.42
C GLU A 551 -17.52 5.08 13.42
N PHE A 552 -17.32 5.54 14.67
CA PHE A 552 -18.33 5.44 15.71
C PHE A 552 -19.48 6.44 15.44
N LEU A 553 -20.48 6.02 14.65
CA LEU A 553 -21.76 6.73 14.49
C LEU A 553 -22.34 7.17 15.83
N SER A 554 -22.19 6.33 16.85
CA SER A 554 -22.50 6.70 18.22
C SER A 554 -21.59 6.00 19.23
N PHE A 555 -21.34 6.69 20.34
CA PHE A 555 -20.93 6.07 21.59
C PHE A 555 -21.56 6.87 22.74
N GLN A 556 -22.26 6.18 23.63
CA GLN A 556 -22.97 6.71 24.79
C GLN A 556 -22.67 5.87 26.02
N SER A 557 -22.77 6.49 27.20
CA SER A 557 -22.61 5.83 28.49
C SER A 557 -23.68 6.31 29.48
N THR A 558 -24.48 5.40 30.02
CA THR A 558 -25.65 5.67 30.86
C THR A 558 -25.54 4.96 32.21
N TYR A 559 -25.75 5.67 33.31
CA TYR A 559 -25.74 5.07 34.65
C TYR A 559 -27.16 4.64 35.09
N HIS A 560 -27.39 3.32 35.16
CA HIS A 560 -28.65 2.75 35.65
C HIS A 560 -28.70 2.70 37.17
N LEU A 561 -29.19 3.80 37.78
CA LEU A 561 -29.33 3.96 39.22
C LEU A 561 -29.99 2.78 39.95
N ALA A 562 -30.95 2.08 39.33
CA ALA A 562 -31.67 0.96 39.94
C ALA A 562 -30.88 -0.36 40.01
N LYS A 563 -29.98 -0.60 39.04
CA LYS A 563 -29.06 -1.76 39.04
C LYS A 563 -27.69 -1.43 39.66
N ARG A 564 -27.32 -0.15 39.72
CA ARG A 564 -25.95 0.35 39.87
C ARG A 564 -25.01 -0.22 38.80
N THR A 565 -25.38 -0.04 37.53
CA THR A 565 -24.57 -0.46 36.38
C THR A 565 -24.31 0.70 35.41
N GLY A 566 -23.20 0.62 34.69
CA GLY A 566 -22.87 1.52 33.58
C GLY A 566 -23.16 0.81 32.26
N LEU A 567 -24.25 1.18 31.58
CA LEU A 567 -24.51 0.70 30.23
C LEU A 567 -23.73 1.57 29.24
N LEU A 568 -22.89 0.93 28.44
CA LEU A 568 -22.23 1.49 27.28
C LEU A 568 -22.98 1.00 26.05
N GLU A 569 -23.32 1.91 25.13
CA GLU A 569 -23.97 1.61 23.86
C GLU A 569 -23.20 2.34 22.76
N TRP A 570 -22.83 1.62 21.70
CA TRP A 570 -22.15 2.20 20.55
C TRP A 570 -22.61 1.60 19.24
N SER A 571 -22.39 2.33 18.15
CA SER A 571 -22.65 1.84 16.80
C SER A 571 -21.56 2.28 15.84
N THR A 572 -21.20 1.37 14.94
CA THR A 572 -20.22 1.54 13.86
C THR A 572 -20.96 1.97 12.58
N SER A 573 -20.33 2.76 11.69
CA SER A 573 -20.89 3.00 10.35
C SER A 573 -20.59 1.82 9.44
N LYS A 574 -19.34 1.37 9.49
CA LYS A 574 -18.75 0.21 8.82
C LYS A 574 -17.69 -0.43 9.73
N GLU A 575 -17.32 -1.66 9.42
CA GLU A 575 -16.20 -2.38 10.03
C GLU A 575 -15.35 -3.02 8.93
N TRP A 576 -14.03 -2.96 9.09
CA TRP A 576 -13.06 -3.61 8.21
C TRP A 576 -11.90 -4.11 9.05
N GLU A 577 -11.54 -5.39 8.92
CA GLU A 577 -10.53 -6.11 9.71
C GLU A 577 -10.67 -6.02 11.25
N ASN A 578 -11.83 -5.57 11.75
CA ASN A 578 -12.10 -5.37 13.17
C ASN A 578 -12.25 -6.70 13.90
N SER A 579 -11.19 -7.15 14.57
CA SER A 579 -11.21 -8.37 15.36
C SER A 579 -12.12 -8.22 16.58
N HIS A 580 -11.93 -7.17 17.38
CA HIS A 580 -12.68 -6.98 18.62
C HIS A 580 -12.54 -5.57 19.19
N PHE A 581 -13.52 -5.21 20.02
CA PHE A 581 -13.50 -4.06 20.89
C PHE A 581 -13.03 -4.45 22.30
N GLU A 582 -12.00 -3.78 22.80
CA GLU A 582 -11.67 -3.74 24.23
C GLU A 582 -12.38 -2.55 24.89
N ILE A 583 -13.09 -2.80 25.99
CA ILE A 583 -13.81 -1.77 26.75
C ILE A 583 -12.90 -1.32 27.89
N GLU A 584 -12.44 -0.07 27.84
CA GLU A 584 -11.57 0.50 28.86
C GLU A 584 -12.30 1.49 29.77
N ARG A 585 -11.96 1.45 31.06
CA ARG A 585 -12.52 2.30 32.11
C ARG A 585 -11.42 3.06 32.86
N ALA A 586 -11.72 4.26 33.31
CA ALA A 586 -10.89 5.02 34.25
C ALA A 586 -11.75 5.66 35.36
N ILE A 587 -11.24 5.73 36.58
CA ILE A 587 -12.02 6.15 37.77
C ILE A 587 -11.43 7.44 38.35
N ASN A 588 -12.24 8.51 38.38
CA ASN A 588 -11.92 9.87 38.85
C ASN A 588 -10.73 10.58 38.15
N THR A 589 -9.98 9.88 37.30
CA THR A 589 -8.89 10.37 36.44
C THR A 589 -9.06 9.78 35.04
N VAL A 590 -8.28 10.28 34.07
CA VAL A 590 -8.17 9.74 32.69
C VAL A 590 -6.72 9.36 32.34
N LYS A 591 -5.85 9.24 33.35
CA LYS A 591 -4.43 8.87 33.21
C LYS A 591 -4.15 7.37 33.32
N GLU A 592 -5.06 6.64 33.95
CA GLU A 592 -4.92 5.22 34.30
C GLU A 592 -6.19 4.54 33.81
N TRP A 593 -6.03 3.59 32.89
CA TRP A 593 -7.13 2.88 32.23
C TRP A 593 -7.00 1.36 32.47
N GLU A 594 -8.12 0.71 32.72
CA GLU A 594 -8.24 -0.74 32.88
C GLU A 594 -9.21 -1.33 31.84
N THR A 595 -8.82 -2.43 31.20
CA THR A 595 -9.71 -3.16 30.28
C THR A 595 -10.71 -3.99 31.11
N ILE A 596 -11.98 -3.59 31.12
CA ILE A 596 -13.04 -4.23 31.91
C ILE A 596 -13.86 -5.25 31.12
N GLY A 597 -13.67 -5.34 29.81
CA GLY A 597 -14.35 -6.30 28.95
C GLY A 597 -13.84 -6.33 27.51
N ARG A 598 -14.29 -7.33 26.76
CA ARG A 598 -14.06 -7.50 25.32
C ARG A 598 -15.37 -7.89 24.66
N VAL A 599 -15.61 -7.39 23.45
CA VAL A 599 -16.74 -7.72 22.57
C VAL A 599 -16.18 -7.94 21.17
N GLU A 600 -16.43 -9.10 20.56
CA GLU A 600 -15.96 -9.39 19.20
C GLU A 600 -16.62 -8.46 18.16
N GLY A 601 -15.87 -8.08 17.14
CA GLY A 601 -16.39 -7.35 15.97
C GLY A 601 -17.10 -8.28 14.98
N GLN A 602 -17.55 -7.73 13.85
CA GLN A 602 -17.97 -8.56 12.70
C GLN A 602 -16.79 -9.01 11.82
N GLY A 603 -15.57 -8.54 12.08
CA GLY A 603 -14.47 -8.59 11.12
C GLY A 603 -14.70 -7.58 9.99
N TYR A 604 -15.68 -7.84 9.15
CA TYR A 604 -16.06 -6.98 8.02
C TYR A 604 -17.58 -6.71 8.05
N SER A 605 -17.98 -5.44 7.91
CA SER A 605 -19.38 -5.05 7.70
C SER A 605 -19.47 -3.74 6.92
N GLN A 606 -20.18 -3.74 5.80
CA GLN A 606 -20.52 -2.52 5.05
C GLN A 606 -21.79 -1.82 5.59
N SER A 607 -22.46 -2.44 6.58
CA SER A 607 -23.68 -1.92 7.22
C SER A 607 -23.45 -1.53 8.69
N PRO A 608 -24.19 -0.54 9.23
CA PRO A 608 -24.06 -0.13 10.63
C PRO A 608 -24.37 -1.25 11.64
N VAL A 609 -23.43 -1.53 12.54
CA VAL A 609 -23.59 -2.55 13.60
C VAL A 609 -23.76 -1.84 14.94
N SER A 610 -24.58 -2.40 15.84
CA SER A 610 -24.86 -1.84 17.17
C SER A 610 -24.47 -2.80 18.28
N TYR A 611 -23.76 -2.29 19.28
CA TYR A 611 -23.17 -3.06 20.38
C TYR A 611 -23.55 -2.46 21.73
N SER A 612 -23.46 -3.29 22.79
CA SER A 612 -23.62 -2.81 24.16
C SER A 612 -22.77 -3.61 25.15
N PHE A 613 -22.42 -2.97 26.27
CA PHE A 613 -21.68 -3.57 27.38
C PHE A 613 -22.19 -3.02 28.72
N GLU A 614 -22.40 -3.87 29.73
CA GLU A 614 -22.89 -3.46 31.05
C GLU A 614 -21.81 -3.62 32.14
N ASP A 615 -21.16 -2.52 32.53
CA ASP A 615 -20.26 -2.49 33.68
C ASP A 615 -21.06 -2.68 34.98
N THR A 616 -20.76 -3.76 35.68
CA THR A 616 -21.38 -4.17 36.95
C THR A 616 -20.51 -3.89 38.18
N GLN A 617 -19.27 -3.44 37.99
CA GLN A 617 -18.26 -3.27 39.03
C GLN A 617 -17.95 -1.79 39.30
N LEU A 618 -18.98 -0.93 39.32
CA LEU A 618 -18.83 0.50 39.56
C LEU A 618 -18.38 0.80 41.00
N PRO A 619 -17.40 1.71 41.22
CA PRO A 619 -16.86 2.01 42.54
C PRO A 619 -17.95 2.39 43.53
N ALA A 620 -17.99 1.74 44.68
CA ALA A 620 -18.99 1.93 45.73
C ALA A 620 -18.90 3.32 46.39
N ALA A 621 -17.69 3.91 46.44
CA ALA A 621 -17.49 5.32 46.79
C ALA A 621 -18.20 6.30 45.83
N GLY A 622 -18.53 5.87 44.61
CA GLY A 622 -19.00 6.74 43.53
C GLY A 622 -17.88 7.63 42.97
N GLY A 623 -18.25 8.63 42.19
CA GLY A 623 -17.31 9.54 41.54
C GLY A 623 -17.66 9.80 40.08
N MET A 624 -16.67 10.22 39.29
CA MET A 624 -16.75 10.16 37.83
C MET A 624 -16.11 8.86 37.34
N VAL A 625 -16.80 8.14 36.47
CA VAL A 625 -16.25 6.99 35.75
C VAL A 625 -16.21 7.36 34.27
N TYR A 626 -15.04 7.22 33.68
CA TYR A 626 -14.76 7.49 32.27
C TYR A 626 -14.68 6.17 31.51
N TYR A 627 -15.13 6.17 30.26
CA TYR A 627 -15.06 5.01 29.37
C TYR A 627 -14.53 5.43 28.00
N ARG A 628 -13.77 4.55 27.38
CA ARG A 628 -13.45 4.58 25.95
C ARG A 628 -13.51 3.16 25.40
N ILE A 629 -13.87 3.04 24.14
CA ILE A 629 -13.77 1.79 23.40
C ILE A 629 -12.45 1.83 22.64
N LYS A 630 -11.69 0.74 22.69
CA LYS A 630 -10.50 0.52 21.89
C LYS A 630 -10.83 -0.53 20.84
N GLN A 631 -10.84 -0.16 19.56
CA GLN A 631 -10.91 -1.10 18.44
C GLN A 631 -9.56 -1.84 18.36
N VAL A 632 -9.57 -3.13 18.03
CA VAL A 632 -8.35 -3.91 17.74
C VAL A 632 -8.58 -4.73 16.48
N ASP A 633 -7.67 -4.57 15.52
CA ASP A 633 -7.77 -5.16 14.19
C ASP A 633 -7.03 -6.50 14.11
N PHE A 634 -7.26 -7.29 13.05
CA PHE A 634 -6.64 -8.61 12.91
C PHE A 634 -5.10 -8.57 12.80
N ASP A 635 -4.52 -7.46 12.35
CA ASP A 635 -3.06 -7.25 12.33
C ASP A 635 -2.48 -6.76 13.67
N GLY A 636 -3.35 -6.44 14.64
CA GLY A 636 -2.98 -5.95 15.97
C GLY A 636 -2.85 -4.42 16.09
N LYS A 637 -3.17 -3.64 15.06
CA LYS A 637 -3.41 -2.18 15.20
C LYS A 637 -4.61 -1.93 16.12
N SER A 638 -4.69 -0.71 16.67
CA SER A 638 -5.80 -0.32 17.54
C SER A 638 -6.12 1.17 17.49
N SER A 639 -7.40 1.51 17.41
CA SER A 639 -7.93 2.88 17.49
C SER A 639 -8.70 3.10 18.79
N TYR A 640 -9.04 4.36 19.13
CA TYR A 640 -9.84 4.69 20.32
C TYR A 640 -11.04 5.58 19.98
N SER A 641 -12.19 5.26 20.57
CA SER A 641 -13.37 6.14 20.55
C SER A 641 -13.12 7.43 21.33
N VAL A 642 -13.99 8.43 21.10
CA VAL A 642 -14.15 9.56 22.04
C VAL A 642 -14.39 9.05 23.47
N THR A 643 -13.82 9.72 24.47
CA THR A 643 -14.10 9.39 25.87
C THR A 643 -15.49 9.86 26.27
N ARG A 644 -16.26 8.97 26.93
CA ARG A 644 -17.53 9.29 27.60
C ARG A 644 -17.37 9.19 29.11
N SER A 645 -18.31 9.76 29.86
CA SER A 645 -18.29 9.71 31.33
C SER A 645 -19.67 9.66 31.95
N VAL A 646 -19.77 8.94 33.07
CA VAL A 646 -20.95 8.91 33.94
C VAL A 646 -20.59 9.32 35.34
N ARG A 647 -21.51 10.02 36.02
CA ARG A 647 -21.38 10.28 37.46
C ARG A 647 -22.08 9.17 38.24
N VAL A 648 -21.29 8.36 38.95
CA VAL A 648 -21.79 7.29 39.80
C VAL A 648 -22.05 7.86 41.20
N ASN A 649 -23.27 7.67 41.72
CA ASN A 649 -23.60 8.07 43.08
C ASN A 649 -22.93 7.13 44.11
N PRO A 650 -22.46 7.61 45.27
CA PRO A 650 -21.99 6.74 46.35
C PRO A 650 -23.06 5.72 46.78
N VAL A 651 -22.65 4.56 47.29
CA VAL A 651 -23.57 3.64 47.98
C VAL A 651 -24.03 4.31 49.28
N ALA A 652 -25.34 4.58 49.39
CA ALA A 652 -25.91 5.27 50.54
C ALA A 652 -25.80 4.40 51.82
N SER A 653 -24.81 4.70 52.66
CA SER A 653 -24.47 3.94 53.86
C SER A 653 -23.93 4.84 54.96
N ASN A 654 -24.19 4.48 56.22
CA ASN A 654 -23.57 5.11 57.40
C ASN A 654 -22.27 4.40 57.82
N LEU A 655 -21.79 3.45 57.01
CA LEU A 655 -20.58 2.65 57.23
C LEU A 655 -19.41 3.26 56.46
N SER A 656 -18.20 3.21 57.02
CA SER A 656 -16.98 3.55 56.30
C SER A 656 -16.66 2.51 55.22
N TRP A 657 -16.73 1.22 55.58
CA TRP A 657 -16.58 0.12 54.63
C TRP A 657 -17.95 -0.39 54.16
N VAL A 658 -18.10 -0.62 52.86
CA VAL A 658 -19.28 -1.23 52.25
C VAL A 658 -18.91 -2.49 51.48
N ALA A 659 -19.87 -3.40 51.35
CA ALA A 659 -19.76 -4.55 50.46
C ALA A 659 -20.76 -4.42 49.31
N TYR A 660 -20.33 -4.80 48.11
CA TYR A 660 -21.19 -4.79 46.92
C TYR A 660 -20.80 -5.92 45.94
N PRO A 661 -21.75 -6.62 45.32
CA PRO A 661 -23.20 -6.57 45.57
C PRO A 661 -23.59 -7.31 46.87
N VAL A 662 -24.67 -6.85 47.52
CA VAL A 662 -25.31 -7.57 48.65
C VAL A 662 -26.83 -7.44 48.52
N PRO A 663 -27.59 -8.54 48.38
CA PRO A 663 -27.14 -9.94 48.28
C PRO A 663 -26.26 -10.20 47.04
N SER A 664 -25.41 -11.21 47.13
CA SER A 664 -24.60 -11.72 46.02
C SER A 664 -25.00 -13.17 45.68
N GLN A 665 -24.63 -13.66 44.50
CA GLN A 665 -24.76 -15.09 44.16
C GLN A 665 -23.42 -15.82 44.36
N VAL A 666 -23.46 -17.13 44.57
CA VAL A 666 -22.23 -17.95 44.60
C VAL A 666 -21.41 -17.75 43.31
N GLY A 667 -20.11 -17.51 43.45
CA GLY A 667 -19.19 -17.27 42.34
C GLY A 667 -19.11 -15.81 41.88
N THR A 668 -20.03 -14.93 42.28
CA THR A 668 -19.94 -13.48 42.00
C THR A 668 -18.94 -12.82 42.94
N ALA A 669 -18.00 -12.03 42.39
CA ALA A 669 -17.06 -11.22 43.17
C ALA A 669 -17.80 -10.25 44.10
N ILE A 670 -17.37 -10.17 45.37
CA ILE A 670 -17.93 -9.25 46.37
C ILE A 670 -16.85 -8.25 46.76
N GLN A 671 -16.94 -7.05 46.19
CA GLN A 671 -16.03 -5.95 46.48
C GLN A 671 -16.23 -5.47 47.93
N LEU A 672 -15.13 -5.19 48.63
CA LEU A 672 -15.11 -4.55 49.95
C LEU A 672 -14.36 -3.23 49.84
N GLU A 673 -15.09 -2.12 49.84
CA GLU A 673 -14.56 -0.78 49.57
C GLU A 673 -14.72 0.17 50.75
N LEU A 674 -13.75 1.07 50.89
CA LEU A 674 -13.77 2.19 51.84
C LEU A 674 -14.37 3.43 51.14
N LEU A 675 -15.54 3.90 51.59
CA LEU A 675 -16.27 5.03 50.97
C LEU A 675 -15.53 6.38 51.04
N ASN A 676 -14.53 6.51 51.91
CA ASN A 676 -13.67 7.70 51.97
C ASN A 676 -12.20 7.28 52.16
N PRO A 677 -11.45 7.04 51.07
CA PRO A 677 -10.04 6.69 51.12
C PRO A 677 -9.16 7.78 51.77
N GLU A 678 -9.52 9.06 51.68
CA GLU A 678 -8.75 10.16 52.29
C GLU A 678 -8.77 10.13 53.84
N ALA A 679 -9.70 9.37 54.44
CA ALA A 679 -9.81 9.17 55.89
C ALA A 679 -9.04 7.93 56.42
N TYR A 680 -8.19 7.35 55.58
CA TYR A 680 -7.24 6.27 55.89
C TYR A 680 -5.82 6.83 56.06
N HIS A 681 -5.09 6.30 57.04
CA HIS A 681 -3.76 6.81 57.43
C HIS A 681 -2.75 5.65 57.59
N ASP A 682 -2.67 4.79 56.58
CA ASP A 682 -1.77 3.62 56.50
C ASP A 682 -1.88 2.65 57.70
N GLU A 683 -3.09 2.58 58.30
CA GLU A 683 -3.39 1.71 59.43
C GLU A 683 -3.55 0.24 58.96
N LEU A 684 -2.82 -0.72 59.53
CA LEU A 684 -3.01 -2.15 59.24
C LEU A 684 -4.49 -2.56 59.35
N ILE A 685 -5.03 -3.18 58.30
CA ILE A 685 -6.44 -3.55 58.19
C ILE A 685 -6.61 -5.03 58.51
N GLY A 686 -7.17 -5.34 59.68
CA GLY A 686 -7.60 -6.69 60.05
C GLY A 686 -9.02 -6.98 59.55
N VAL A 687 -9.21 -8.09 58.84
CA VAL A 687 -10.52 -8.55 58.35
C VAL A 687 -10.80 -9.93 58.94
N THR A 688 -11.89 -10.10 59.67
CA THR A 688 -12.35 -11.41 60.16
C THR A 688 -13.69 -11.76 59.54
N VAL A 689 -13.70 -12.78 58.67
CA VAL A 689 -14.92 -13.34 58.07
C VAL A 689 -15.42 -14.47 58.97
N SER A 690 -16.66 -14.38 59.43
CA SER A 690 -17.29 -15.39 60.29
C SER A 690 -18.62 -15.88 59.73
N SER A 691 -18.85 -17.20 59.78
CA SER A 691 -20.11 -17.83 59.38
C SER A 691 -21.07 -17.97 60.57
N VAL A 692 -22.35 -18.19 60.29
CA VAL A 692 -23.35 -18.52 61.33
C VAL A 692 -23.09 -19.84 62.08
N THR A 693 -22.13 -20.67 61.64
CA THR A 693 -21.68 -21.87 62.38
C THR A 693 -20.53 -21.60 63.35
N GLY A 694 -20.06 -20.35 63.45
CA GLY A 694 -18.99 -19.95 64.37
C GLY A 694 -17.56 -20.22 63.88
N VAL A 695 -17.40 -20.67 62.62
CA VAL A 695 -16.09 -20.72 61.97
C VAL A 695 -15.72 -19.29 61.56
N ALA A 696 -14.51 -18.86 61.93
CA ALA A 696 -13.98 -17.55 61.60
C ALA A 696 -12.56 -17.67 61.02
N GLU A 697 -12.30 -16.95 59.93
CA GLU A 697 -10.98 -16.79 59.33
C GLU A 697 -10.57 -15.31 59.40
N THR A 698 -9.31 -15.03 59.78
CA THR A 698 -8.79 -13.67 59.95
C THR A 698 -7.62 -13.42 59.00
N PHE A 699 -7.66 -12.27 58.34
CA PHE A 699 -6.70 -11.77 57.36
C PHE A 699 -6.16 -10.41 57.81
N LEU A 700 -4.99 -10.03 57.31
CA LEU A 700 -4.32 -8.75 57.58
C LEU A 700 -3.79 -8.17 56.28
N PHE A 701 -4.13 -6.90 56.01
CA PHE A 701 -3.76 -6.17 54.80
C PHE A 701 -3.11 -4.82 55.16
N ARG A 702 -2.21 -4.33 54.31
CA ARG A 702 -1.43 -3.11 54.51
C ARG A 702 -2.08 -1.85 53.94
N ASN A 703 -3.04 -2.02 53.02
CA ASN A 703 -3.77 -0.94 52.37
C ASN A 703 -5.14 -1.45 51.86
N PRO A 704 -6.08 -0.58 51.48
CA PRO A 704 -7.40 -0.98 50.99
C PRO A 704 -7.39 -1.81 49.70
N ASN A 705 -6.45 -1.60 48.79
CA ASN A 705 -6.42 -2.27 47.49
C ASN A 705 -6.04 -3.76 47.66
N GLU A 706 -5.02 -4.04 48.48
CA GLU A 706 -4.59 -5.41 48.83
C GLU A 706 -5.73 -6.20 49.51
N LEU A 707 -6.53 -5.53 50.34
CA LEU A 707 -7.76 -6.09 50.91
C LEU A 707 -8.79 -6.38 49.82
N GLN A 708 -9.06 -5.41 48.94
CA GLN A 708 -10.11 -5.49 47.93
C GLN A 708 -9.86 -6.65 46.95
N GLU A 709 -8.68 -6.74 46.35
CA GLU A 709 -8.30 -7.83 45.44
C GLU A 709 -8.42 -9.21 46.11
N SER A 710 -7.82 -9.36 47.29
CA SER A 710 -7.74 -10.64 48.00
C SER A 710 -9.11 -11.11 48.50
N MET A 711 -9.90 -10.19 49.07
CA MET A 711 -11.22 -10.52 49.61
C MET A 711 -12.26 -10.75 48.51
N ALA A 712 -12.20 -10.05 47.37
CA ALA A 712 -13.19 -10.21 46.30
C ALA A 712 -13.25 -11.65 45.78
N GLN A 713 -12.10 -12.28 45.53
CA GLN A 713 -12.03 -13.69 45.12
C GLN A 713 -12.37 -14.65 46.27
N LYS A 714 -11.83 -14.38 47.47
CA LYS A 714 -12.06 -15.24 48.66
C LYS A 714 -13.54 -15.32 49.05
N LEU A 715 -14.28 -14.22 48.94
CA LEU A 715 -15.71 -14.15 49.24
C LEU A 715 -16.56 -14.83 48.14
N ALA A 716 -16.20 -14.69 46.86
CA ALA A 716 -16.89 -15.33 45.74
C ALA A 716 -16.90 -16.87 45.85
N GLN A 717 -15.83 -17.45 46.40
CA GLN A 717 -15.66 -18.89 46.62
C GLN A 717 -16.44 -19.43 47.83
N MET A 718 -17.06 -18.57 48.66
CA MET A 718 -17.79 -19.02 49.85
C MET A 718 -19.16 -19.62 49.48
N PRO A 719 -19.58 -20.72 50.11
CA PRO A 719 -20.88 -21.34 49.83
C PRO A 719 -22.05 -20.47 50.32
N ARG A 720 -23.24 -20.75 49.78
CA ARG A 720 -24.52 -20.11 50.15
C ARG A 720 -24.68 -19.98 51.66
N GLY A 721 -24.94 -18.78 52.15
CA GLY A 721 -24.98 -18.52 53.58
C GLY A 721 -25.00 -17.06 53.97
N LEU A 722 -25.11 -16.84 55.28
CA LEU A 722 -24.97 -15.54 55.91
C LEU A 722 -23.61 -15.44 56.59
N TYR A 723 -22.88 -14.35 56.32
CA TYR A 723 -21.57 -14.09 56.89
C TYR A 723 -21.51 -12.72 57.55
N LEU A 724 -20.72 -12.62 58.61
CA LEU A 724 -20.39 -11.37 59.29
C LEU A 724 -18.89 -11.12 59.09
N VAL A 725 -18.56 -10.06 58.35
CA VAL A 725 -17.20 -9.60 58.12
C VAL A 725 -16.94 -8.45 59.08
N ASN A 726 -16.04 -8.62 60.04
CA ASN A 726 -15.58 -7.54 60.90
C ASN A 726 -14.26 -6.97 60.36
N ILE A 727 -14.23 -5.67 60.08
CA ILE A 727 -13.08 -4.95 59.54
C ILE A 727 -12.59 -4.01 60.64
N SER A 728 -11.28 -3.95 60.87
CA SER A 728 -10.64 -3.16 61.93
C SER A 728 -9.38 -2.48 61.41
N TRP A 729 -9.22 -1.19 61.66
CA TRP A 729 -8.09 -0.38 61.21
C TRP A 729 -7.83 0.76 62.21
N GLY A 730 -6.62 0.82 62.75
CA GLY A 730 -6.32 1.68 63.91
C GLY A 730 -7.24 1.37 65.10
N GLU A 731 -7.80 2.42 65.71
CA GLU A 731 -8.82 2.31 66.78
C GLU A 731 -10.26 2.10 66.26
N LYS A 732 -10.46 2.00 64.94
CA LYS A 732 -11.78 1.87 64.29
C LYS A 732 -12.08 0.39 64.04
N SER A 733 -13.33 -0.04 64.26
CA SER A 733 -13.82 -1.37 63.88
C SER A 733 -15.27 -1.30 63.42
N GLN A 734 -15.62 -2.11 62.43
CA GLN A 734 -16.92 -2.08 61.78
C GLN A 734 -17.33 -3.46 61.24
N GLN A 735 -18.56 -3.88 61.52
CA GLN A 735 -19.13 -5.11 60.98
C GLN A 735 -19.94 -4.85 59.70
N VAL A 736 -19.69 -5.63 58.65
CA VAL A 736 -20.48 -5.72 57.43
C VAL A 736 -21.16 -7.09 57.38
N LYS A 737 -22.42 -7.13 56.94
CA LYS A 737 -23.23 -8.35 56.85
C LYS A 737 -23.41 -8.75 55.39
N LEU A 738 -22.91 -9.92 55.02
CA LEU A 738 -23.03 -10.48 53.67
C LEU A 738 -24.09 -11.58 53.62
N LEU A 739 -24.79 -11.67 52.48
CA LEU A 739 -25.70 -12.76 52.14
C LEU A 739 -25.33 -13.27 50.75
N ILE A 740 -24.96 -14.55 50.66
CA ILE A 740 -24.60 -15.24 49.42
C ILE A 740 -25.69 -16.28 49.10
N GLN A 741 -26.24 -16.22 47.90
CA GLN A 741 -27.47 -16.93 47.47
C GLN A 741 -27.27 -17.91 46.30
#